data_AF-A0A2A9NWD4-F1
#
_entry.id   AF-A0A2A9NWD4-F1
#
_cell.length_a   1.000
_cell.length_b   1.000
_cell.length_c   1.000
_cell.angle_alpha   90.00
_cell.angle_beta   90.00
_cell.angle_gamma   90.00
#
_symmetry.space_group_name_H-M   'P 1'
#
loop_
_entity.id
_entity.type
_entity.pdbx_description
1 polymer ?
#
loop_
_entity_poly.entity_id
_entity_poly.type
_entity_poly.pdbx_seq_one_letter_code
_entity_poly.pdbx_strand_id
1 'polypeptide(L)'
;MSFSFPPEFSTFTALDFNPSDYANAILSGEPYPTPADTKPDHVLSKFNLDPPAREDLSEAISKLTYNIDDVTKQIKYLVAQHHEDLLSQAASSNELSGSLTSIRANIDELDNSLEKLQSRVHKPYHSLQSHVARLQYLQQASDILRRTSRFVTLARRLQIQITELEDERPITEYHKPQEQNASKHAVLDVNQELRDDRERVLAKAARSLAELATCLDEPLVQPTVEVVLSEHSGQHGAKLDQTTLRSVRAVTNHIPFIEESRTKVIGEMENLLYSGLTSRDSAALASSLQIAYNLRILPELVQDLVSDLTKGLDDIVHNAFDVSKLSKDALTKDTGYISQTSSTYKSRIRTEPTNVTAAQWASTLWGKLEIMLEGLTECCTKVYLLEKVLTIKRDVVTQTFFLEEAMKSLDNQPSRIFWTAMARTLEKHIRDTVKSSTFLQQTLGSGYPKLIRLFHAFFTKIAPHSDTMYTQTTQSPETVLIINALSNLESLYLSRSTLKMNEAISQAFSGGFRSPPSATEGLNLARVIANELDAGKFDPLLARSLAKNVLPIVNSVLMRIDALMIRDRSAFTLTGTAASSQLISNAQLTTCLYQCWSMLERLKTEQSDAVLKIIQPSLQEMRKSCDNLLEPIQTSIRREISAIISKLHRINLGKTADIGTSLTSASFYIRDLAEKLTFIKTEVLSKVVSIAQFTVKTFLLHASIAKPLSESGKLQLANDMTELEFALNAFLADSSQGRHNGGVESIGDEYTALRAMRYSRTSYSRIITEKEIRPLLFLDNEQLKSEALTNGLRPVLVLHHILVRSTVPLPHALHGWQEAEYVRWLDEHSEEEALALIEGGLDHWEKVSEGEDREGKMYADLARTVLRESV
;
A
#
# COMPACT_ATOMS: atom_id res chain seq x y z
N MET A 1 29.56 -89.25 61.84
CA MET A 1 30.21 -90.57 61.73
C MET A 1 30.11 -91.22 63.09
N SER A 2 29.32 -92.29 63.16
CA SER A 2 29.04 -93.09 64.36
C SER A 2 30.20 -94.02 64.69
N PHE A 3 30.80 -93.88 65.88
CA PHE A 3 31.63 -94.91 66.48
C PHE A 3 30.75 -95.74 67.44
N SER A 4 30.61 -97.03 67.16
CA SER A 4 29.87 -97.99 67.99
C SER A 4 30.75 -98.53 69.12
N PHE A 5 30.27 -98.47 70.36
CA PHE A 5 30.96 -99.07 71.51
C PHE A 5 30.75 -100.60 71.57
N PRO A 6 31.70 -101.39 72.12
CA PRO A 6 31.58 -102.84 72.30
C PRO A 6 30.35 -103.24 73.14
N PRO A 7 29.72 -104.41 72.87
CA PRO A 7 28.41 -104.80 73.41
C PRO A 7 28.36 -104.93 74.94
N GLU A 8 29.51 -105.07 75.59
CA GLU A 8 29.63 -105.25 77.04
C GLU A 8 29.25 -103.98 77.83
N PHE A 9 29.35 -102.81 77.20
CA PHE A 9 29.03 -101.52 77.81
C PHE A 9 27.68 -100.95 77.36
N SER A 10 26.91 -101.70 76.57
CA SER A 10 25.61 -101.24 76.03
C SER A 10 24.60 -100.93 77.14
N THR A 11 24.67 -101.64 78.27
CA THR A 11 23.80 -101.44 79.45
C THR A 11 23.94 -100.04 80.05
N PHE A 12 25.15 -99.48 80.10
CA PHE A 12 25.43 -98.16 80.66
C PHE A 12 25.09 -97.00 79.72
N THR A 13 24.86 -97.29 78.43
CA THR A 13 24.52 -96.28 77.43
C THR A 13 23.02 -96.06 77.27
N ALA A 14 22.19 -96.83 77.98
CA ALA A 14 20.75 -96.64 77.98
C ALA A 14 20.38 -95.35 78.76
N LEU A 15 19.56 -94.49 78.14
CA LEU A 15 19.12 -93.20 78.70
C LEU A 15 18.37 -93.33 80.04
N ASP A 16 17.81 -94.50 80.34
CA ASP A 16 17.03 -94.80 81.55
C ASP A 16 17.81 -95.66 82.59
N PHE A 17 19.15 -95.73 82.49
CA PHE A 17 19.97 -96.51 83.41
C PHE A 17 19.96 -95.91 84.84
N ASN A 18 19.46 -96.66 85.82
CA ASN A 18 19.47 -96.27 87.23
C ASN A 18 20.59 -97.03 87.99
N PRO A 19 21.68 -96.35 88.41
CA PRO A 19 22.82 -96.99 89.08
C PRO A 19 22.46 -97.72 90.37
N SER A 20 21.43 -97.24 91.07
CA SER A 20 20.98 -97.77 92.36
C SER A 20 20.36 -99.16 92.20
N ASP A 21 19.58 -99.37 91.14
CA ASP A 21 18.91 -100.63 90.87
C ASP A 21 19.88 -101.67 90.29
N TYR A 22 20.88 -101.22 89.51
CA TYR A 22 21.98 -102.06 89.04
C TYR A 22 22.85 -102.56 90.20
N ALA A 23 23.18 -101.68 91.15
CA ALA A 23 23.92 -102.06 92.35
C ALA A 23 23.13 -103.04 93.24
N ASN A 24 21.82 -102.83 93.40
CA ASN A 24 20.97 -103.76 94.15
C ASN A 24 20.87 -105.14 93.48
N ALA A 25 20.72 -105.20 92.16
CA ALA A 25 20.65 -106.45 91.39
C ALA A 25 21.96 -107.27 91.51
N ILE A 26 23.12 -106.62 91.43
CA ILE A 26 24.41 -107.27 91.65
C ILE A 26 24.56 -107.76 93.11
N LEU A 27 24.10 -106.97 94.10
CA LEU A 27 24.16 -107.35 95.51
C LEU A 27 23.18 -108.49 95.87
N SER A 28 22.05 -108.60 95.17
CA SER A 28 21.07 -109.69 95.33
C SER A 28 21.36 -110.91 94.44
N GLY A 29 22.41 -110.85 93.60
CA GLY A 29 22.82 -111.96 92.72
C GLY A 29 21.90 -112.22 91.52
N GLU A 30 21.08 -111.23 91.12
CA GLU A 30 20.16 -111.32 89.98
C GLU A 30 20.58 -110.37 88.83
N PRO A 31 20.39 -110.72 87.54
CA PRO A 31 20.82 -109.89 86.41
C PRO A 31 19.90 -108.67 86.15
N TYR A 32 20.50 -107.51 85.89
CA TYR A 32 19.81 -106.23 85.64
C TYR A 32 19.16 -106.17 84.24
N PRO A 33 17.89 -105.76 84.08
CA PRO A 33 17.17 -105.84 82.81
C PRO A 33 17.60 -104.76 81.79
N THR A 34 17.90 -105.18 80.54
CA THR A 34 18.27 -104.30 79.39
C THR A 34 17.07 -103.91 78.52
N PRO A 35 17.05 -102.70 77.93
CA PRO A 35 15.93 -102.21 77.13
C PRO A 35 15.99 -102.71 75.68
N ALA A 36 15.55 -103.95 75.46
CA ALA A 36 15.06 -104.43 74.18
C ALA A 36 14.11 -105.61 74.41
N ASP A 37 12.81 -105.31 74.61
CA ASP A 37 11.75 -105.88 73.78
C ASP A 37 10.36 -105.38 74.19
N THR A 38 9.58 -105.01 73.17
CA THR A 38 8.15 -104.74 73.26
C THR A 38 7.36 -105.99 73.64
N LYS A 39 6.69 -105.98 74.80
CA LYS A 39 5.24 -106.25 75.03
C LYS A 39 4.98 -106.54 76.52
N PRO A 40 3.75 -106.27 77.00
CA PRO A 40 3.48 -106.04 78.40
C PRO A 40 2.73 -107.20 79.07
N ASP A 41 3.00 -107.43 80.36
CA ASP A 41 2.02 -107.31 81.46
C ASP A 41 2.40 -108.15 82.70
N HIS A 42 2.01 -107.60 83.87
CA HIS A 42 1.61 -108.29 85.10
C HIS A 42 2.72 -108.99 85.95
N VAL A 43 2.73 -109.05 87.30
CA VAL A 43 1.84 -108.60 88.39
C VAL A 43 2.49 -108.91 89.78
N LEU A 44 2.10 -108.16 90.81
CA LEU A 44 2.01 -108.44 92.27
C LEU A 44 3.16 -109.11 93.08
N SER A 45 3.57 -108.38 94.13
CA SER A 45 3.53 -108.73 95.58
C SER A 45 4.35 -109.96 96.06
N LYS A 46 5.01 -110.01 97.24
CA LYS A 46 4.60 -109.58 98.60
C LYS A 46 5.62 -110.17 99.61
N PHE A 47 5.56 -109.71 100.87
CA PHE A 47 6.10 -110.29 102.13
C PHE A 47 7.59 -110.03 102.46
N ASN A 48 8.03 -109.77 103.69
CA ASN A 48 7.44 -109.30 104.97
C ASN A 48 8.55 -109.22 106.04
N LEU A 49 8.32 -108.38 107.06
CA LEU A 49 8.59 -108.55 108.51
C LEU A 49 10.02 -108.85 109.05
N ASP A 50 10.55 -107.90 109.83
CA ASP A 50 10.79 -107.96 111.30
C ASP A 50 11.51 -109.17 112.00
N PRO A 51 12.12 -108.95 113.19
CA PRO A 51 13.44 -109.47 113.64
C PRO A 51 13.40 -110.80 114.44
N PRO A 52 14.55 -111.41 114.82
CA PRO A 52 15.04 -111.18 116.20
C PRO A 52 16.57 -111.22 116.43
N ALA A 53 16.94 -110.48 117.48
CA ALA A 53 18.09 -110.53 118.37
C ALA A 53 19.26 -111.53 118.17
N ARG A 54 20.44 -110.92 117.96
CA ARG A 54 21.67 -111.01 118.77
C ARG A 54 22.23 -112.40 119.12
N GLU A 55 23.12 -112.87 118.25
CA GLU A 55 24.53 -113.23 118.50
C GLU A 55 25.23 -113.25 117.10
N ASP A 56 26.54 -113.00 117.00
CA ASP A 56 27.38 -113.10 115.76
C ASP A 56 27.70 -111.87 114.86
N LEU A 57 27.78 -110.64 115.40
CA LEU A 57 28.24 -109.45 114.64
C LEU A 57 29.75 -109.47 114.24
N SER A 58 30.53 -110.39 114.80
CA SER A 58 31.99 -110.44 114.59
C SER A 58 32.39 -111.14 113.29
N GLU A 59 31.59 -112.10 112.80
CA GLU A 59 31.93 -112.87 111.61
C GLU A 59 31.75 -112.05 110.31
N ALA A 60 30.76 -111.16 110.27
CA ALA A 60 30.45 -110.32 109.11
C ALA A 60 31.54 -109.29 108.76
N ILE A 61 32.24 -108.75 109.76
CA ILE A 61 33.27 -107.72 109.53
C ILE A 61 34.50 -108.32 108.82
N SER A 62 34.87 -109.56 109.17
CA SER A 62 36.05 -110.23 108.58
C SER A 62 35.91 -110.49 107.08
N LYS A 63 34.72 -110.86 106.61
CA LYS A 63 34.44 -111.06 105.17
C LYS A 63 34.51 -109.76 104.37
N LEU A 64 34.07 -108.64 104.95
CA LEU A 64 34.09 -107.34 104.25
C LEU A 64 35.53 -106.88 103.98
N THR A 65 36.43 -107.04 104.95
CA THR A 65 37.83 -106.62 104.82
C THR A 65 38.56 -107.39 103.72
N TYR A 66 38.28 -108.68 103.55
CA TYR A 66 38.92 -109.50 102.51
C TYR A 66 38.54 -109.07 101.09
N ASN A 67 37.25 -108.77 100.85
CA ASN A 67 36.78 -108.38 99.52
C ASN A 67 37.32 -107.03 99.04
N ILE A 68 37.55 -106.08 99.95
CA ILE A 68 38.13 -104.77 99.61
C ILE A 68 39.58 -104.92 99.10
N ASP A 69 40.33 -105.85 99.69
CA ASP A 69 41.74 -106.04 99.32
C ASP A 69 41.88 -106.69 97.93
N ASP A 70 40.91 -107.53 97.52
CA ASP A 70 40.90 -108.18 96.20
C ASP A 70 40.60 -107.20 95.05
N VAL A 71 39.61 -106.31 95.23
CA VAL A 71 39.28 -105.27 94.23
C VAL A 71 40.48 -104.34 93.96
N THR A 72 41.24 -104.02 95.01
CA THR A 72 42.40 -103.13 94.91
C THR A 72 43.52 -103.74 94.03
N LYS A 73 43.65 -105.07 94.00
CA LYS A 73 44.63 -105.76 93.15
C LYS A 73 44.24 -105.74 91.67
N GLN A 74 42.97 -105.95 91.35
CA GLN A 74 42.51 -105.99 89.95
C GLN A 74 42.69 -104.64 89.23
N ILE A 75 42.42 -103.52 89.91
CA ILE A 75 42.60 -102.17 89.32
C ILE A 75 44.06 -101.91 88.95
N LYS A 76 45.00 -102.31 89.82
CA LYS A 76 46.44 -102.09 89.55
C LYS A 76 46.94 -102.87 88.34
N TYR A 77 46.41 -104.08 88.11
CA TYR A 77 46.79 -104.90 86.97
C TYR A 77 46.34 -104.30 85.64
N LEU A 78 45.10 -103.79 85.59
CA LEU A 78 44.50 -103.24 84.37
C LEU A 78 45.15 -101.93 83.92
N VAL A 79 45.49 -101.05 84.87
CA VAL A 79 46.18 -99.77 84.58
C VAL A 79 47.59 -100.00 84.03
N ALA A 80 48.29 -101.06 84.48
CA ALA A 80 49.64 -101.35 84.03
C ALA A 80 49.71 -101.82 82.57
N GLN A 81 48.68 -102.52 82.06
CA GLN A 81 48.71 -103.06 80.69
C GLN A 81 48.43 -102.02 79.58
N HIS A 82 47.60 -100.99 79.83
CA HIS A 82 47.07 -100.13 78.75
C HIS A 82 47.52 -98.66 78.77
N HIS A 83 48.60 -98.33 79.49
CA HIS A 83 49.01 -96.93 79.70
C HIS A 83 49.55 -96.19 78.46
N GLU A 84 50.12 -96.88 77.45
CA GLU A 84 50.74 -96.22 76.29
C GLU A 84 49.71 -95.74 75.25
N ASP A 85 48.69 -96.55 74.95
CA ASP A 85 47.65 -96.18 73.98
C ASP A 85 46.88 -94.92 74.42
N LEU A 86 46.63 -94.82 75.74
CA LEU A 86 45.94 -93.70 76.37
C LEU A 86 46.70 -92.37 76.23
N LEU A 87 48.04 -92.42 76.23
CA LEU A 87 48.88 -91.24 76.04
C LEU A 87 48.90 -90.75 74.59
N SER A 88 48.88 -91.67 73.61
CA SER A 88 48.91 -91.30 72.19
C SER A 88 47.62 -90.60 71.73
N GLN A 89 46.46 -91.08 72.18
CA GLN A 89 45.16 -90.50 71.87
C GLN A 89 44.98 -89.11 72.50
N ALA A 90 45.54 -88.92 73.70
CA ALA A 90 45.57 -87.61 74.36
C ALA A 90 46.42 -86.59 73.58
N ALA A 91 47.54 -87.00 73.00
CA ALA A 91 48.43 -86.11 72.24
C ALA A 91 47.77 -85.59 70.94
N SER A 92 47.15 -86.46 70.13
CA SER A 92 46.47 -86.04 68.90
C SER A 92 45.23 -85.18 69.16
N SER A 93 44.52 -85.44 70.25
CA SER A 93 43.38 -84.61 70.67
C SER A 93 43.84 -83.21 71.06
N ASN A 94 45.02 -83.09 71.68
CA ASN A 94 45.60 -81.81 72.07
C ASN A 94 46.06 -80.97 70.85
N GLU A 95 46.65 -81.59 69.83
CA GLU A 95 47.06 -80.88 68.60
C GLU A 95 45.86 -80.34 67.78
N LEU A 96 44.81 -81.15 67.63
CA LEU A 96 43.58 -80.72 66.95
C LEU A 96 42.87 -79.61 67.75
N SER A 97 42.88 -79.72 69.09
CA SER A 97 42.40 -78.66 69.97
C SER A 97 43.14 -77.36 69.71
N GLY A 98 44.48 -77.38 69.61
CA GLY A 98 45.31 -76.20 69.32
C GLY A 98 44.99 -75.52 67.98
N SER A 99 44.77 -76.29 66.92
CA SER A 99 44.40 -75.73 65.60
C SER A 99 42.99 -75.13 65.61
N LEU A 100 42.05 -75.76 66.31
CA LEU A 100 40.69 -75.23 66.49
C LEU A 100 40.66 -73.97 67.35
N THR A 101 41.50 -73.87 68.40
CA THR A 101 41.63 -72.62 69.16
C THR A 101 42.22 -71.50 68.31
N SER A 102 43.18 -71.80 67.44
CA SER A 102 43.76 -70.79 66.53
C SER A 102 42.75 -70.30 65.48
N ILE A 103 42.00 -71.20 64.84
CA ILE A 103 40.95 -70.82 63.87
C ILE A 103 39.85 -70.02 64.56
N ARG A 104 39.43 -70.44 65.76
CA ARG A 104 38.46 -69.70 66.56
C ARG A 104 38.97 -68.31 66.92
N ALA A 105 40.23 -68.18 67.33
CA ALA A 105 40.84 -66.88 67.61
C ALA A 105 40.90 -65.96 66.36
N ASN A 106 41.21 -66.51 65.18
CA ASN A 106 41.23 -65.74 63.93
C ASN A 106 39.83 -65.31 63.47
N ILE A 107 38.80 -66.16 63.67
CA ILE A 107 37.41 -65.80 63.41
C ILE A 107 36.94 -64.73 64.39
N ASP A 108 37.26 -64.89 65.68
CA ASP A 108 36.96 -63.88 66.70
C ASP A 108 37.67 -62.55 66.37
N GLU A 109 38.91 -62.57 65.86
CA GLU A 109 39.63 -61.36 65.43
C GLU A 109 39.01 -60.72 64.17
N LEU A 110 38.55 -61.53 63.21
CA LEU A 110 37.84 -61.05 62.02
C LEU A 110 36.50 -60.43 62.38
N ASP A 111 35.70 -61.07 63.24
CA ASP A 111 34.43 -60.52 63.74
C ASP A 111 34.67 -59.22 64.50
N ASN A 112 35.69 -59.17 65.36
CA ASN A 112 36.11 -57.93 66.02
C ASN A 112 36.53 -56.84 65.02
N SER A 113 37.19 -57.19 63.91
CA SER A 113 37.58 -56.25 62.87
C SER A 113 36.36 -55.74 62.07
N LEU A 114 35.38 -56.60 61.82
CA LEU A 114 34.12 -56.28 61.15
C LEU A 114 33.27 -55.37 62.04
N GLU A 115 33.13 -55.67 63.33
CA GLU A 115 32.44 -54.81 64.31
C GLU A 115 33.15 -53.45 64.43
N LYS A 116 34.49 -53.42 64.41
CA LYS A 116 35.27 -52.17 64.37
C LYS A 116 35.02 -51.38 63.09
N LEU A 117 34.94 -52.02 61.92
CA LEU A 117 34.67 -51.36 60.65
C LEU A 117 33.22 -50.85 60.58
N GLN A 118 32.26 -51.64 61.03
CA GLN A 118 30.85 -51.26 61.11
C GLN A 118 30.64 -50.07 62.08
N SER A 119 31.31 -50.09 63.23
CA SER A 119 31.24 -48.98 64.20
C SER A 119 32.00 -47.73 63.75
N ARG A 120 33.11 -47.86 63.02
CA ARG A 120 33.93 -46.72 62.57
C ARG A 120 33.51 -46.11 61.24
N VAL A 121 32.84 -46.85 60.37
CA VAL A 121 32.51 -46.38 59.01
C VAL A 121 31.00 -46.36 58.79
N HIS A 122 30.31 -47.46 59.03
CA HIS A 122 28.87 -47.57 58.71
C HIS A 122 28.01 -46.66 59.60
N LYS A 123 28.22 -46.69 60.93
CA LYS A 123 27.48 -45.82 61.87
C LYS A 123 27.74 -44.32 61.60
N PRO A 124 28.99 -43.84 61.42
CA PRO A 124 29.24 -42.44 61.10
C PRO A 124 28.71 -42.04 59.72
N TYR A 125 28.76 -42.92 58.71
CA TYR A 125 28.17 -42.65 57.41
C TYR A 125 26.65 -42.45 57.49
N HIS A 126 25.94 -43.33 58.19
CA HIS A 126 24.49 -43.19 58.39
C HIS A 126 24.14 -41.93 59.22
N SER A 127 24.96 -41.61 60.23
CA SER A 127 24.79 -40.37 61.00
C SER A 127 25.05 -39.13 60.13
N LEU A 128 26.08 -39.14 59.29
CA LEU A 128 26.39 -38.07 58.34
C LEU A 128 25.25 -37.89 57.32
N GLN A 129 24.73 -38.98 56.76
CA GLN A 129 23.59 -38.94 55.85
C GLN A 129 22.36 -38.32 56.54
N SER A 130 22.08 -38.70 57.79
CA SER A 130 21.00 -38.10 58.58
C SER A 130 21.24 -36.61 58.86
N HIS A 131 22.47 -36.21 59.20
CA HIS A 131 22.82 -34.81 59.43
C HIS A 131 22.76 -33.97 58.15
N VAL A 132 23.18 -34.50 57.01
CA VAL A 132 23.08 -33.85 55.69
C VAL A 132 21.61 -33.69 55.30
N ALA A 133 20.78 -34.72 55.47
CA ALA A 133 19.34 -34.62 55.24
C ALA A 133 18.70 -33.56 56.17
N ARG A 134 19.07 -33.55 57.46
CA ARG A 134 18.58 -32.54 58.42
C ARG A 134 19.04 -31.13 58.05
N LEU A 135 20.26 -30.96 57.57
CA LEU A 135 20.77 -29.68 57.09
C LEU A 135 20.01 -29.21 55.84
N GLN A 136 19.74 -30.10 54.88
CA GLN A 136 18.91 -29.80 53.71
C GLN A 136 17.49 -29.38 54.11
N TYR A 137 16.84 -30.10 55.04
CA TYR A 137 15.52 -29.70 55.55
C TYR A 137 15.54 -28.36 56.27
N LEU A 138 16.60 -28.05 57.04
CA LEU A 138 16.75 -26.75 57.70
C LEU A 138 16.98 -25.61 56.69
N GLN A 139 17.76 -25.85 55.64
CA GLN A 139 17.97 -24.88 54.55
C GLN A 139 16.66 -24.62 53.79
N GLN A 140 15.95 -25.67 53.40
CA GLN A 140 14.63 -25.56 52.76
C GLN A 140 13.63 -24.82 53.65
N ALA A 141 13.56 -25.15 54.94
CA ALA A 141 12.68 -24.46 55.89
C ALA A 141 13.04 -22.98 56.04
N SER A 142 14.35 -22.66 56.11
CA SER A 142 14.84 -21.28 56.16
C SER A 142 14.49 -20.49 54.89
N ASP A 143 14.63 -21.10 53.72
CA ASP A 143 14.31 -20.48 52.43
C ASP A 143 12.79 -20.23 52.29
N ILE A 144 11.96 -21.22 52.66
CA ILE A 144 10.49 -21.05 52.70
C ILE A 144 10.11 -19.93 53.67
N LEU A 145 10.72 -19.87 54.86
CA LEU A 145 10.45 -18.82 55.84
C LEU A 145 10.85 -17.43 55.33
N ARG A 146 12.03 -17.31 54.70
CA ARG A 146 12.53 -16.06 54.12
C ARG A 146 11.63 -15.57 52.97
N ARG A 147 11.23 -16.46 52.07
CA ARG A 147 10.29 -16.14 50.97
C ARG A 147 8.91 -15.78 51.50
N THR A 148 8.40 -16.50 52.49
CA THR A 148 7.12 -16.20 53.16
C THR A 148 7.16 -14.83 53.86
N SER A 149 8.26 -14.51 54.56
CA SER A 149 8.45 -13.20 55.17
C SER A 149 8.47 -12.07 54.14
N ARG A 150 9.23 -12.24 53.05
CA ARG A 150 9.26 -11.28 51.92
C ARG A 150 7.86 -11.09 51.32
N PHE A 151 7.14 -12.19 51.08
CA PHE A 151 5.77 -12.15 50.57
C PHE A 151 4.82 -11.38 51.50
N VAL A 152 4.84 -11.65 52.80
CA VAL A 152 3.97 -10.96 53.77
C VAL A 152 4.30 -9.47 53.85
N THR A 153 5.58 -9.09 53.83
CA THR A 153 5.98 -7.67 53.80
C THR A 153 5.48 -6.97 52.54
N LEU A 154 5.57 -7.61 51.38
CA LEU A 154 5.05 -7.08 50.12
C LEU A 154 3.51 -7.00 50.13
N ALA A 155 2.82 -7.98 50.70
CA ALA A 155 1.36 -7.99 50.80
C ALA A 155 0.85 -6.87 51.73
N ARG A 156 1.54 -6.62 52.86
CA ARG A 156 1.25 -5.47 53.73
C ARG A 156 1.51 -4.14 53.03
N ARG A 157 2.59 -4.03 52.25
CA ARG A 157 2.87 -2.82 51.45
C ARG A 157 1.76 -2.57 50.44
N LEU A 158 1.29 -3.60 49.74
CA LEU A 158 0.16 -3.50 48.82
C LEU A 158 -1.11 -3.06 49.56
N GLN A 159 -1.37 -3.60 50.75
CA GLN A 159 -2.54 -3.22 51.55
C GLN A 159 -2.54 -1.73 51.88
N ILE A 160 -1.40 -1.16 52.27
CA ILE A 160 -1.25 0.28 52.53
C ILE A 160 -1.52 1.11 51.26
N GLN A 161 -0.97 0.68 50.12
CA GLN A 161 -1.14 1.37 48.84
C GLN A 161 -2.61 1.36 48.36
N ILE A 162 -3.35 0.30 48.65
CA ILE A 162 -4.77 0.20 48.27
C ILE A 162 -5.65 1.00 49.21
N THR A 163 -5.35 1.04 50.52
CA THR A 163 -6.05 1.92 51.46
C THR A 163 -5.82 3.40 51.13
N GLU A 164 -4.61 3.79 50.74
CA GLU A 164 -4.30 5.16 50.28
C GLU A 164 -5.14 5.53 49.04
N LEU A 165 -5.36 4.58 48.13
CA LEU A 165 -6.26 4.71 46.97
C LEU A 165 -7.74 4.83 47.31
N GLU A 166 -8.18 4.21 48.42
CA GLU A 166 -9.57 4.26 48.89
C GLU A 166 -9.87 5.56 49.65
N ASP A 167 -8.89 6.09 50.37
CA ASP A 167 -8.98 7.35 51.12
C ASP A 167 -9.00 8.59 50.20
N GLU A 168 -8.42 8.51 49.00
CA GLU A 168 -8.45 9.59 47.98
C GLU A 168 -9.75 9.65 47.14
N ARG A 169 -10.83 8.97 47.53
CA ARG A 169 -12.15 9.19 46.89
C ARG A 169 -12.63 10.63 47.13
N PRO A 170 -13.26 11.28 46.13
CA PRO A 170 -13.53 12.71 46.18
C PRO A 170 -14.43 13.08 47.36
N ILE A 171 -14.01 14.11 48.09
CA ILE A 171 -14.81 14.83 49.10
C ILE A 171 -15.95 15.54 48.38
N THR A 172 -17.03 14.82 48.03
CA THR A 172 -18.21 15.42 47.38
C THR A 172 -19.37 15.73 48.33
N GLU A 173 -19.26 15.53 49.65
CA GLU A 173 -20.44 15.72 50.53
C GLU A 173 -20.31 16.67 51.73
N TYR A 174 -19.14 17.24 52.02
CA TYR A 174 -19.06 18.25 53.08
C TYR A 174 -18.15 19.38 52.64
N HIS A 175 -18.72 20.42 52.04
CA HIS A 175 -18.47 21.84 52.32
C HIS A 175 -19.35 22.67 51.37
N LYS A 176 -20.42 23.27 51.90
CA LYS A 176 -21.14 24.35 51.21
C LYS A 176 -20.14 25.46 50.90
N PRO A 177 -20.06 25.98 49.67
CA PRO A 177 -19.17 27.08 49.36
C PRO A 177 -19.73 28.36 50.00
N GLN A 178 -19.05 28.86 51.03
CA GLN A 178 -19.07 30.30 51.29
C GLN A 178 -18.07 30.93 50.33
N GLU A 179 -18.60 31.70 49.39
CA GLU A 179 -17.86 32.49 48.43
C GLU A 179 -16.86 33.40 49.13
N GLN A 180 -15.61 33.41 48.65
CA GLN A 180 -14.91 34.62 48.19
C GLN A 180 -13.52 34.27 47.61
N ASN A 181 -13.37 34.55 46.31
CA ASN A 181 -12.09 34.77 45.60
C ASN A 181 -11.01 33.66 45.59
N ALA A 182 -11.37 32.42 45.28
CA ALA A 182 -10.42 31.48 44.68
C ALA A 182 -10.53 31.55 43.16
N SER A 183 -9.44 31.88 42.47
CA SER A 183 -9.39 31.89 41.00
C SER A 183 -9.72 30.49 40.46
N LYS A 184 -10.54 30.41 39.40
CA LYS A 184 -10.88 29.12 38.73
C LYS A 184 -9.63 28.28 38.38
N HIS A 185 -8.49 28.94 38.19
CA HIS A 185 -7.20 28.28 37.98
C HIS A 185 -6.70 27.47 39.18
N ALA A 186 -6.86 27.96 40.42
CA ALA A 186 -6.40 27.24 41.61
C ALA A 186 -7.18 25.94 41.85
N VAL A 187 -8.48 25.92 41.52
CA VAL A 187 -9.34 24.73 41.67
C VAL A 187 -9.03 23.69 40.59
N LEU A 188 -8.65 24.10 39.38
CA LEU A 188 -8.24 23.19 38.30
C LEU A 188 -6.88 22.53 38.60
N ASP A 189 -5.92 23.30 39.14
CA ASP A 189 -4.57 22.82 39.46
C ASP A 189 -4.58 21.73 40.55
N VAL A 190 -5.34 21.96 41.62
CA VAL A 190 -5.49 21.00 42.74
C VAL A 190 -6.15 19.70 42.29
N ASN A 191 -7.15 19.76 41.41
CA ASN A 191 -7.80 18.55 40.89
C ASN A 191 -6.89 17.74 39.95
N GLN A 192 -5.92 18.38 39.30
CA GLN A 192 -4.98 17.71 38.42
C GLN A 192 -3.84 17.06 39.21
N GLU A 193 -3.34 17.74 40.24
CA GLU A 193 -2.34 17.19 41.17
C GLU A 193 -2.86 15.95 41.91
N LEU A 194 -4.11 15.98 42.38
CA LEU A 194 -4.78 14.83 43.01
C LEU A 194 -4.94 13.63 42.04
N ARG A 195 -5.16 13.88 40.75
CA ARG A 195 -5.23 12.80 39.74
C ARG A 195 -3.86 12.19 39.48
N ASP A 196 -2.84 13.02 39.33
CA ASP A 196 -1.46 12.57 39.11
C ASP A 196 -0.95 11.73 40.29
N ASP A 197 -1.31 12.11 41.52
CA ASP A 197 -0.94 11.36 42.72
C ASP A 197 -1.67 10.01 42.81
N ARG A 198 -2.98 9.98 42.55
CA ARG A 198 -3.76 8.73 42.45
C ARG A 198 -3.17 7.78 41.39
N GLU A 199 -2.80 8.30 40.22
CA GLU A 199 -2.18 7.53 39.13
C GLU A 199 -0.80 6.98 39.52
N ARG A 200 0.00 7.74 40.28
CA ARG A 200 1.29 7.28 40.82
C ARG A 200 1.11 6.17 41.86
N VAL A 201 0.11 6.25 42.73
CA VAL A 201 -0.20 5.21 43.71
C VAL A 201 -0.63 3.92 43.01
N LEU A 202 -1.46 4.00 41.97
CA LEU A 202 -1.83 2.85 41.12
C LEU A 202 -0.61 2.19 40.46
N ALA A 203 0.32 2.98 39.92
CA ALA A 203 1.54 2.45 39.33
C ALA A 203 2.43 1.73 40.36
N LYS A 204 2.52 2.23 41.60
CA LYS A 204 3.22 1.58 42.71
C LYS A 204 2.54 0.28 43.14
N ALA A 205 1.20 0.27 43.23
CA ALA A 205 0.41 -0.90 43.57
C ALA A 205 0.58 -2.02 42.52
N ALA A 206 0.54 -1.67 41.24
CA ALA A 206 0.79 -2.58 40.12
C ALA A 206 2.17 -3.26 40.20
N ARG A 207 3.22 -2.50 40.56
CA ARG A 207 4.55 -3.06 40.76
C ARG A 207 4.61 -4.03 41.94
N SER A 208 3.97 -3.68 43.06
CA SER A 208 3.84 -4.58 44.22
C SER A 208 3.10 -5.87 43.85
N LEU A 209 2.05 -5.80 43.02
CA LEU A 209 1.31 -6.97 42.53
C LEU A 209 2.18 -7.88 41.65
N ALA A 210 2.99 -7.33 40.74
CA ALA A 210 3.90 -8.12 39.92
C ALA A 210 5.04 -8.76 40.74
N GLU A 211 5.58 -8.05 41.74
CA GLU A 211 6.55 -8.61 42.69
C GLU A 211 5.94 -9.75 43.53
N LEU A 212 4.66 -9.64 43.90
CA LEU A 212 3.95 -10.71 44.61
C LEU A 212 3.67 -11.92 43.71
N ALA A 213 3.27 -11.71 42.46
CA ALA A 213 3.05 -12.79 41.48
C ALA A 213 4.35 -13.56 41.22
N THR A 214 5.46 -12.85 40.99
CA THR A 214 6.78 -13.48 40.83
C THR A 214 7.22 -14.25 42.07
N CYS A 215 6.98 -13.71 43.28
CA CYS A 215 7.27 -14.45 44.52
C CYS A 215 6.41 -15.71 44.68
N LEU A 216 5.20 -15.76 44.14
CA LEU A 216 4.31 -16.93 44.20
C LEU A 216 4.68 -18.02 43.20
N ASP A 217 5.22 -17.62 42.04
CA ASP A 217 5.53 -18.52 40.92
C ASP A 217 7.02 -18.96 40.90
N GLU A 218 7.88 -18.39 41.76
CA GLU A 218 9.30 -18.75 41.85
C GLU A 218 9.50 -20.16 42.45
N PRO A 219 10.11 -21.11 41.71
CA PRO A 219 10.32 -22.48 42.20
C PRO A 219 11.24 -22.49 43.42
N LEU A 220 10.92 -23.34 44.40
CA LEU A 220 11.62 -23.41 45.69
C LEU A 220 13.00 -24.06 45.65
N VAL A 221 13.41 -24.61 44.50
CA VAL A 221 14.63 -25.42 44.37
C VAL A 221 15.54 -24.83 43.30
N GLN A 222 16.78 -24.47 43.68
CA GLN A 222 17.89 -24.39 42.73
C GLN A 222 18.37 -25.82 42.43
N PRO A 223 18.72 -26.17 41.19
CA PRO A 223 19.27 -27.49 40.87
C PRO A 223 20.71 -27.58 41.36
N THR A 224 20.92 -27.76 42.66
CA THR A 224 22.22 -28.15 43.18
C THR A 224 22.38 -29.66 43.05
N VAL A 225 23.03 -30.04 41.95
CA VAL A 225 23.71 -31.31 41.67
C VAL A 225 22.86 -32.56 41.99
N GLU A 226 22.33 -33.17 40.94
CA GLU A 226 22.00 -34.60 40.95
C GLU A 226 23.25 -35.39 41.39
N VAL A 227 23.36 -35.68 42.68
CA VAL A 227 24.18 -36.79 43.14
C VAL A 227 23.35 -38.04 42.84
N VAL A 228 23.52 -38.52 41.60
CA VAL A 228 23.09 -39.85 41.16
C VAL A 228 23.88 -40.88 41.95
N LEU A 229 23.44 -41.23 43.16
CA LEU A 229 23.87 -42.44 43.87
C LEU A 229 22.77 -42.92 44.81
N SER A 230 21.83 -43.71 44.28
CA SER A 230 21.35 -44.98 44.88
C SER A 230 20.02 -45.41 44.26
N GLU A 231 20.10 -46.10 43.12
CA GLU A 231 19.16 -47.19 42.89
C GLU A 231 19.52 -48.29 43.92
N HIS A 232 18.53 -48.90 44.56
CA HIS A 232 18.61 -50.01 45.53
C HIS A 232 18.34 -49.65 47.00
N SER A 233 17.13 -49.15 47.27
CA SER A 233 16.31 -49.67 48.37
C SER A 233 14.87 -49.22 48.18
N GLY A 234 13.97 -50.17 47.94
CA GLY A 234 12.54 -49.93 47.87
C GLY A 234 11.99 -49.34 49.18
N GLN A 235 10.95 -48.52 49.04
CA GLN A 235 10.13 -47.96 50.10
C GLN A 235 10.79 -46.92 51.01
N HIS A 236 11.00 -45.70 50.47
CA HIS A 236 10.59 -44.41 51.05
C HIS A 236 11.11 -43.27 50.17
N GLY A 237 10.84 -43.34 48.87
CA GLY A 237 10.96 -42.20 47.98
C GLY A 237 9.73 -41.31 48.18
N ALA A 238 9.70 -40.53 49.26
CA ALA A 238 8.83 -39.37 49.30
C ALA A 238 9.26 -38.51 48.10
N LYS A 239 8.44 -38.50 47.04
CA LYS A 239 8.47 -37.42 46.05
C LYS A 239 8.54 -36.14 46.87
N LEU A 240 9.63 -35.39 46.76
CA LEU A 240 9.60 -33.98 47.15
C LEU A 240 8.62 -33.34 46.16
N ASP A 241 7.33 -33.43 46.46
CA ASP A 241 6.32 -32.62 45.83
C ASP A 241 6.79 -31.18 46.00
N GLN A 242 7.00 -30.49 44.87
CA GLN A 242 7.32 -29.07 44.84
C GLN A 242 6.28 -28.33 45.70
N THR A 243 6.66 -27.98 46.93
CA THR A 243 5.77 -27.34 47.90
C THR A 243 5.60 -25.87 47.56
N THR A 244 5.01 -25.53 46.42
CA THR A 244 4.78 -24.14 45.98
C THR A 244 4.27 -23.27 47.14
N LEU A 245 4.79 -22.05 47.30
CA LEU A 245 4.47 -21.13 48.41
C LEU A 245 2.96 -20.94 48.65
N ARG A 246 2.13 -21.21 47.64
CA ARG A 246 0.65 -21.25 47.70
C ARG A 246 0.09 -22.21 48.77
N SER A 247 0.82 -23.27 49.15
CA SER A 247 0.39 -24.26 50.15
C SER A 247 0.62 -23.82 51.61
N VAL A 248 1.38 -22.74 51.82
CA VAL A 248 1.63 -22.18 53.15
C VAL A 248 0.40 -21.38 53.59
N ARG A 249 -0.27 -21.80 54.67
CA ARG A 249 -1.52 -21.18 55.18
C ARG A 249 -1.44 -19.65 55.35
N ALA A 250 -0.30 -19.13 55.81
CA ALA A 250 -0.09 -17.69 55.95
C ALA A 250 -0.12 -16.95 54.61
N VAL A 251 0.39 -17.57 53.53
CA VAL A 251 0.33 -17.06 52.15
C VAL A 251 -1.07 -17.21 51.59
N THR A 252 -1.70 -18.40 51.77
CA THR A 252 -3.06 -18.71 51.28
C THR A 252 -4.10 -17.69 51.74
N ASN A 253 -4.00 -17.21 52.99
CA ASN A 253 -4.92 -16.21 53.52
C ASN A 253 -4.86 -14.85 52.80
N HIS A 254 -3.72 -14.50 52.18
CA HIS A 254 -3.54 -13.24 51.47
C HIS A 254 -3.82 -13.33 49.96
N ILE A 255 -3.89 -14.54 49.38
CA ILE A 255 -4.19 -14.76 47.95
C ILE A 255 -5.51 -14.09 47.50
N PRO A 256 -6.67 -14.28 48.17
CA PRO A 256 -7.92 -13.68 47.69
C PRO A 256 -7.87 -12.15 47.68
N PHE A 257 -7.21 -11.54 48.68
CA PHE A 257 -6.99 -10.10 48.71
C PHE A 257 -6.11 -9.64 47.53
N ILE A 258 -5.05 -10.37 47.18
CA ILE A 258 -4.17 -10.04 46.05
C ILE A 258 -4.93 -10.16 44.73
N GLU A 259 -5.78 -11.17 44.54
CA GLU A 259 -6.59 -11.32 43.33
C GLU A 259 -7.66 -10.23 43.20
N GLU A 260 -8.33 -9.87 44.30
CA GLU A 260 -9.28 -8.75 44.34
C GLU A 260 -8.56 -7.41 44.05
N SER A 261 -7.38 -7.22 44.64
CA SER A 261 -6.53 -6.06 44.39
C SER A 261 -6.11 -5.97 42.92
N ARG A 262 -5.73 -7.10 42.32
CA ARG A 262 -5.35 -7.17 40.90
C ARG A 262 -6.51 -6.81 39.99
N THR A 263 -7.71 -7.34 40.25
CA THR A 263 -8.91 -7.01 39.46
C THR A 263 -9.31 -5.55 39.62
N LYS A 264 -9.22 -4.97 40.82
CA LYS A 264 -9.44 -3.52 41.04
C LYS A 264 -8.45 -2.66 40.25
N VAL A 265 -7.15 -2.95 40.33
CA VAL A 265 -6.11 -2.17 39.61
C VAL A 265 -6.27 -2.30 38.10
N ILE A 266 -6.62 -3.48 37.58
CA ILE A 266 -6.91 -3.68 36.15
C ILE A 266 -8.13 -2.86 35.74
N GLY A 267 -9.23 -2.88 36.51
CA GLY A 267 -10.43 -2.11 36.19
C GLY A 267 -10.19 -0.60 36.19
N GLU A 268 -9.44 -0.07 37.16
CA GLU A 268 -9.07 1.35 37.19
C GLU A 268 -8.13 1.71 36.03
N MET A 269 -7.18 0.83 35.68
CA MET A 269 -6.30 1.00 34.53
C MET A 269 -7.08 1.04 33.21
N GLU A 270 -8.04 0.14 33.01
CA GLU A 270 -8.92 0.13 31.84
C GLU A 270 -9.77 1.41 31.77
N ASN A 271 -10.34 1.86 32.89
CA ASN A 271 -11.07 3.12 32.94
C ASN A 271 -10.21 4.33 32.57
N LEU A 272 -8.97 4.38 33.07
CA LEU A 272 -7.99 5.42 32.71
C LEU A 272 -7.59 5.34 31.23
N LEU A 273 -7.45 4.12 30.69
CA LEU A 273 -7.15 3.87 29.28
C LEU A 273 -8.28 4.38 28.37
N TYR A 274 -9.53 3.98 28.64
CA TYR A 274 -10.70 4.42 27.87
C TYR A 274 -10.94 5.93 28.00
N SER A 275 -10.80 6.48 29.20
CA SER A 275 -10.87 7.93 29.44
C SER A 275 -9.78 8.67 28.68
N GLY A 276 -8.53 8.18 28.71
CA GLY A 276 -7.40 8.78 27.99
C GLY A 276 -7.58 8.76 26.48
N LEU A 277 -8.11 7.66 25.92
CA LEU A 277 -8.37 7.55 24.48
C LEU A 277 -9.56 8.39 24.01
N THR A 278 -10.59 8.58 24.84
CA THR A 278 -11.76 9.40 24.50
C THR A 278 -11.48 10.90 24.68
N SER A 279 -10.84 11.28 25.78
CA SER A 279 -10.44 12.67 26.07
C SER A 279 -9.20 13.12 25.29
N ARG A 280 -8.49 12.20 24.63
CA ARG A 280 -7.21 12.41 23.94
C ARG A 280 -6.11 12.91 24.88
N ASP A 281 -6.20 12.57 26.16
CA ASP A 281 -5.21 12.92 27.15
C ASP A 281 -4.01 11.97 27.10
N SER A 282 -2.87 12.50 26.68
CA SER A 282 -1.61 11.76 26.62
C SER A 282 -1.07 11.40 28.01
N ALA A 283 -1.43 12.13 29.07
CA ALA A 283 -0.95 11.87 30.43
C ALA A 283 -1.66 10.64 31.03
N ALA A 284 -2.99 10.62 31.04
CA ALA A 284 -3.77 9.48 31.50
C ALA A 284 -3.48 8.19 30.68
N LEU A 285 -3.28 8.31 29.37
CA LEU A 285 -2.88 7.19 28.51
C LEU A 285 -1.47 6.67 28.87
N ALA A 286 -0.53 7.59 29.13
CA ALA A 286 0.80 7.25 29.60
C ALA A 286 0.79 6.50 30.95
N SER A 287 -0.02 6.97 31.89
CA SER A 287 -0.15 6.35 33.21
C SER A 287 -0.81 4.98 33.15
N SER A 288 -1.88 4.81 32.35
CA SER A 288 -2.52 3.50 32.16
C SER A 288 -1.58 2.49 31.50
N LEU A 289 -0.83 2.88 30.46
CA LEU A 289 0.18 2.01 29.84
C LEU A 289 1.35 1.68 30.79
N GLN A 290 1.74 2.61 31.66
CA GLN A 290 2.75 2.35 32.70
C GLN A 290 2.25 1.32 33.74
N ILE A 291 0.97 1.41 34.14
CA ILE A 291 0.34 0.43 35.02
C ILE A 291 0.30 -0.94 34.33
N ALA A 292 -0.08 -1.00 33.05
CA ALA A 292 -0.10 -2.24 32.25
C ALA A 292 1.29 -2.89 32.13
N TYR A 293 2.32 -2.07 31.91
CA TYR A 293 3.72 -2.54 31.87
C TYR A 293 4.15 -3.11 33.23
N ASN A 294 3.84 -2.39 34.32
CA ASN A 294 4.17 -2.85 35.68
C ASN A 294 3.46 -4.17 36.03
N LEU A 295 2.25 -4.41 35.51
CA LEU A 295 1.49 -5.66 35.65
C LEU A 295 1.92 -6.77 34.67
N ARG A 296 2.85 -6.49 33.73
CA ARG A 296 3.31 -7.39 32.66
C ARG A 296 2.20 -7.86 31.68
N ILE A 297 1.18 -7.04 31.47
CA ILE A 297 0.06 -7.31 30.55
C ILE A 297 0.05 -6.38 29.33
N LEU A 298 1.07 -5.52 29.18
CA LEU A 298 1.15 -4.53 28.11
C LEU A 298 1.01 -5.12 26.69
N PRO A 299 1.70 -6.22 26.30
CA PRO A 299 1.63 -6.72 24.93
C PRO A 299 0.24 -7.25 24.55
N GLU A 300 -0.43 -7.95 25.47
CA GLU A 300 -1.80 -8.45 25.28
C GLU A 300 -2.79 -7.29 25.21
N LEU A 301 -2.67 -6.32 26.12
CA LEU A 301 -3.55 -5.15 26.17
C LEU A 301 -3.47 -4.30 24.89
N VAL A 302 -2.26 -4.06 24.35
CA VAL A 302 -2.12 -3.29 23.10
C VAL A 302 -2.68 -4.07 21.92
N GLN A 303 -2.50 -5.40 21.87
CA GLN A 303 -3.10 -6.25 20.83
C GLN A 303 -4.63 -6.21 20.87
N ASP A 304 -5.23 -6.34 22.05
CA ASP A 304 -6.68 -6.28 22.24
C ASP A 304 -7.22 -4.90 21.87
N LEU A 305 -6.54 -3.82 22.28
CA LEU A 305 -6.94 -2.45 21.96
C LEU A 305 -6.89 -2.17 20.45
N VAL A 306 -5.81 -2.60 19.77
CA VAL A 306 -5.70 -2.46 18.30
C VAL A 306 -6.77 -3.30 17.61
N SER A 307 -7.01 -4.53 18.08
CA SER A 307 -8.11 -5.38 17.60
C SER A 307 -9.45 -4.68 17.75
N ASP A 308 -9.76 -4.10 18.90
CA ASP A 308 -11.05 -3.47 19.17
C ASP A 308 -11.25 -2.19 18.35
N LEU A 309 -10.19 -1.39 18.15
CA LEU A 309 -10.22 -0.24 17.24
C LEU A 309 -10.43 -0.68 15.78
N THR A 310 -9.85 -1.82 15.36
CA THR A 310 -10.09 -2.38 14.00
C THR A 310 -11.44 -3.05 13.83
N LYS A 311 -12.05 -3.62 14.89
CA LYS A 311 -13.43 -4.11 14.86
C LYS A 311 -14.44 -2.97 14.78
N GLY A 312 -14.24 -1.91 15.58
CA GLY A 312 -15.09 -0.71 15.53
C GLY A 312 -15.08 -0.04 14.14
N LEU A 313 -13.96 -0.14 13.42
CA LEU A 313 -13.85 0.26 12.02
C LEU A 313 -14.80 -0.53 11.10
N ASP A 314 -14.95 -1.85 11.29
CA ASP A 314 -15.87 -2.68 10.51
C ASP A 314 -17.32 -2.23 10.69
N ASP A 315 -17.71 -1.94 11.94
CA ASP A 315 -19.04 -1.43 12.26
C ASP A 315 -19.30 -0.05 11.63
N ILE A 316 -18.34 0.87 11.69
CA ILE A 316 -18.46 2.22 11.09
C ILE A 316 -18.65 2.13 9.58
N VAL A 317 -17.84 1.32 8.89
CA VAL A 317 -17.92 1.14 7.43
C VAL A 317 -19.21 0.41 7.06
N HIS A 318 -19.54 -0.68 7.75
CA HIS A 318 -20.77 -1.43 7.50
C HIS A 318 -22.02 -0.57 7.64
N ASN A 319 -22.09 0.25 8.69
CA ASN A 319 -23.22 1.14 8.95
C ASN A 319 -23.40 2.23 7.88
N ALA A 320 -22.32 2.65 7.22
CA ALA A 320 -22.37 3.64 6.15
C ALA A 320 -22.95 3.07 4.85
N PHE A 321 -22.66 1.80 4.56
CA PHE A 321 -23.09 1.12 3.33
C PHE A 321 -24.38 0.27 3.49
N ASP A 322 -24.95 0.17 4.70
CA ASP A 322 -26.17 -0.60 4.95
C ASP A 322 -27.41 0.01 4.24
N VAL A 323 -27.84 -0.67 3.18
CA VAL A 323 -29.01 -0.33 2.35
C VAL A 323 -30.30 -0.23 3.18
N SER A 324 -30.43 -1.07 4.21
CA SER A 324 -31.65 -1.13 5.03
C SER A 324 -31.78 0.09 5.94
N LYS A 325 -30.66 0.55 6.53
CA LYS A 325 -30.60 1.80 7.32
C LYS A 325 -30.74 3.01 6.41
N LEU A 326 -30.13 2.99 5.22
CA LEU A 326 -30.29 4.06 4.23
C LEU A 326 -31.75 4.27 3.84
N SER A 327 -32.49 3.17 3.62
CA SER A 327 -33.92 3.24 3.27
C SER A 327 -34.79 3.88 4.35
N LYS A 328 -34.49 3.61 5.63
CA LYS A 328 -35.24 4.15 6.77
C LYS A 328 -34.97 5.65 6.97
N ASP A 329 -33.69 6.04 6.89
CA ASP A 329 -33.27 7.43 7.11
C ASP A 329 -33.65 8.37 5.95
N ALA A 330 -33.79 7.83 4.73
CA ALA A 330 -34.28 8.58 3.58
C ALA A 330 -35.78 8.89 3.66
N LEU A 331 -36.58 8.03 4.31
CA LEU A 331 -38.04 8.18 4.42
C LEU A 331 -38.48 9.10 5.57
N THR A 332 -37.64 9.28 6.60
CA THR A 332 -37.98 10.05 7.80
C THR A 332 -37.80 11.56 7.65
N LYS A 333 -37.04 12.04 6.65
CA LYS A 333 -36.73 13.47 6.48
C LYS A 333 -37.88 14.35 5.96
N ASP A 334 -39.00 13.78 5.49
CA ASP A 334 -40.11 14.55 4.89
C ASP A 334 -41.47 14.48 5.62
N THR A 335 -41.62 13.73 6.73
CA THR A 335 -42.91 13.69 7.46
C THR A 335 -43.14 14.85 8.42
N GLY A 336 -42.65 16.05 8.09
CA GLY A 336 -42.89 17.27 8.87
C GLY A 336 -44.22 17.97 8.55
N TYR A 337 -44.72 17.90 7.32
CA TYR A 337 -45.88 18.70 6.90
C TYR A 337 -46.64 18.09 5.71
N ILE A 338 -47.29 16.93 5.87
CA ILE A 338 -48.54 16.62 5.16
C ILE A 338 -49.30 15.54 5.96
N SER A 339 -50.55 15.86 6.24
CA SER A 339 -51.51 15.15 7.06
C SER A 339 -51.82 13.73 6.57
N GLN A 340 -51.88 12.82 7.55
CA GLN A 340 -52.93 11.82 7.76
C GLN A 340 -53.73 11.37 6.51
N THR A 341 -53.31 10.28 5.87
CA THR A 341 -54.20 9.23 5.35
C THR A 341 -53.35 8.14 4.66
N SER A 342 -53.14 7.02 5.36
CA SER A 342 -52.90 5.65 4.85
C SER A 342 -52.00 4.82 5.78
N SER A 343 -52.45 4.65 7.03
CA SER A 343 -51.99 3.56 7.89
C SER A 343 -52.69 2.27 7.46
N THR A 344 -52.13 1.53 6.49
CA THR A 344 -52.31 0.08 6.28
C THR A 344 -51.60 -0.34 5.00
N TYR A 345 -50.30 -0.63 5.09
CA TYR A 345 -49.56 -1.64 4.32
C TYR A 345 -48.07 -1.43 4.64
N LYS A 346 -47.58 -2.07 5.71
CA LYS A 346 -46.14 -2.28 5.93
C LYS A 346 -45.66 -3.25 4.85
N SER A 347 -45.44 -2.76 3.64
CA SER A 347 -44.79 -3.52 2.59
C SER A 347 -43.29 -3.62 2.88
N ARG A 348 -42.68 -4.72 2.45
CA ARG A 348 -41.27 -5.10 2.63
C ARG A 348 -40.34 -3.90 2.54
N ILE A 349 -39.34 -3.84 3.42
CA ILE A 349 -38.24 -2.87 3.35
C ILE A 349 -37.74 -2.88 1.90
N ARG A 350 -38.03 -1.80 1.18
CA ARG A 350 -37.72 -1.68 -0.22
C ARG A 350 -36.23 -1.43 -0.33
N THR A 351 -35.49 -2.34 -0.95
CA THR A 351 -34.03 -2.30 -1.05
C THR A 351 -33.52 -1.49 -2.23
N GLU A 352 -34.41 -1.01 -3.11
CA GLU A 352 -34.07 -0.18 -4.26
C GLU A 352 -34.95 1.08 -4.37
N PRO A 353 -34.35 2.27 -4.55
CA PRO A 353 -35.09 3.52 -4.67
C PRO A 353 -35.85 3.62 -6.01
N THR A 354 -36.95 4.38 -6.01
CA THR A 354 -37.61 4.85 -7.23
C THR A 354 -36.90 6.07 -7.80
N ASN A 355 -37.13 6.40 -9.08
CA ASN A 355 -36.61 7.63 -9.71
C ASN A 355 -36.89 8.92 -8.91
N VAL A 356 -37.99 8.98 -8.15
CA VAL A 356 -38.36 10.12 -7.31
C VAL A 356 -37.58 10.16 -5.99
N THR A 357 -37.31 9.00 -5.39
CA THR A 357 -36.62 8.90 -4.09
C THR A 357 -35.10 8.77 -4.22
N ALA A 358 -34.58 8.47 -5.42
CA ALA A 358 -33.16 8.25 -5.70
C ALA A 358 -32.26 9.44 -5.30
N ALA A 359 -32.71 10.68 -5.52
CA ALA A 359 -31.95 11.87 -5.13
C ALA A 359 -31.84 12.02 -3.60
N GLN A 360 -32.91 11.73 -2.87
CA GLN A 360 -32.92 11.76 -1.39
C GLN A 360 -32.03 10.66 -0.82
N TRP A 361 -32.12 9.45 -1.36
CA TRP A 361 -31.25 8.33 -0.98
C TRP A 361 -29.77 8.65 -1.24
N ALA A 362 -29.46 9.27 -2.37
CA ALA A 362 -28.10 9.68 -2.70
C ALA A 362 -27.58 10.74 -1.70
N SER A 363 -28.40 11.75 -1.36
CA SER A 363 -28.04 12.76 -0.36
C SER A 363 -27.74 12.15 1.01
N THR A 364 -28.60 11.25 1.48
CA THR A 364 -28.40 10.54 2.75
C THR A 364 -27.17 9.64 2.72
N LEU A 365 -26.90 8.95 1.61
CA LEU A 365 -25.69 8.13 1.43
C LEU A 365 -24.43 8.99 1.56
N TRP A 366 -24.36 10.13 0.86
CA TRP A 366 -23.18 11.00 0.95
C TRP A 366 -22.97 11.56 2.36
N GLY A 367 -24.04 11.95 3.05
CA GLY A 367 -23.96 12.37 4.45
C GLY A 367 -23.45 11.25 5.37
N LYS A 368 -23.88 9.99 5.14
CA LYS A 368 -23.34 8.84 5.89
C LYS A 368 -21.87 8.57 5.59
N LEU A 369 -21.43 8.74 4.35
CA LEU A 369 -20.01 8.59 3.97
C LEU A 369 -19.13 9.68 4.61
N GLU A 370 -19.63 10.90 4.75
CA GLU A 370 -18.96 11.98 5.48
C GLU A 370 -18.79 11.63 6.96
N ILE A 371 -19.88 11.20 7.63
CA ILE A 371 -19.85 10.74 9.03
C ILE A 371 -18.91 9.53 9.21
N MET A 372 -18.92 8.60 8.25
CA MET A 372 -18.00 7.46 8.25
C MET A 372 -16.56 7.93 8.28
N LEU A 373 -16.16 8.84 7.38
CA LEU A 373 -14.78 9.34 7.33
C LEU A 373 -14.39 10.13 8.58
N GLU A 374 -15.33 10.84 9.22
CA GLU A 374 -15.08 11.47 10.52
C GLU A 374 -14.83 10.44 11.62
N GLY A 375 -15.63 9.37 11.69
CA GLY A 375 -15.40 8.26 12.60
C GLY A 375 -14.06 7.56 12.34
N LEU A 376 -13.70 7.35 11.07
CA LEU A 376 -12.38 6.80 10.69
C LEU A 376 -11.23 7.71 11.14
N THR A 377 -11.41 9.03 11.03
CA THR A 377 -10.41 10.01 11.50
C THR A 377 -10.24 9.89 13.02
N GLU A 378 -11.33 9.76 13.77
CA GLU A 378 -11.28 9.59 15.22
C GLU A 378 -10.55 8.31 15.63
N CYS A 379 -10.85 7.17 15.01
CA CYS A 379 -10.12 5.92 15.26
C CYS A 379 -8.63 6.04 14.89
N CYS A 380 -8.32 6.65 13.74
CA CYS A 380 -6.95 6.85 13.28
C CYS A 380 -6.14 7.72 14.25
N THR A 381 -6.72 8.83 14.73
CA THR A 381 -6.07 9.70 15.72
C THR A 381 -5.83 9.00 17.06
N LYS A 382 -6.74 8.10 17.49
CA LYS A 382 -6.54 7.27 18.70
C LYS A 382 -5.37 6.30 18.53
N VAL A 383 -5.24 5.65 17.37
CA VAL A 383 -4.12 4.74 17.07
C VAL A 383 -2.79 5.50 17.04
N TYR A 384 -2.74 6.67 16.41
CA TYR A 384 -1.53 7.49 16.41
C TYR A 384 -1.17 8.05 17.79
N LEU A 385 -2.16 8.42 18.60
CA LEU A 385 -1.93 8.83 19.99
C LEU A 385 -1.33 7.67 20.81
N LEU A 386 -1.88 6.46 20.65
CA LEU A 386 -1.36 5.26 21.28
C LEU A 386 0.09 4.98 20.87
N GLU A 387 0.38 4.96 19.58
CA GLU A 387 1.74 4.72 19.07
C GLU A 387 2.73 5.81 19.50
N LYS A 388 2.29 7.08 19.54
CA LYS A 388 3.09 8.19 20.06
C LYS A 388 3.41 8.03 21.55
N VAL A 389 2.46 7.58 22.38
CA VAL A 389 2.74 7.37 23.81
C VAL A 389 3.64 6.14 24.01
N LEU A 390 3.44 5.07 23.25
CA LEU A 390 4.28 3.86 23.29
C LEU A 390 5.74 4.11 22.85
N THR A 391 5.96 5.07 21.94
CA THR A 391 7.31 5.47 21.50
C THR A 391 7.98 6.44 22.46
N ILE A 392 7.22 7.28 23.18
CA ILE A 392 7.78 8.26 24.13
C ILE A 392 8.10 7.62 25.48
N LYS A 393 7.29 6.65 25.94
CA LYS A 393 7.49 6.01 27.23
C LYS A 393 8.56 4.93 27.17
N ARG A 394 9.51 5.06 28.10
CA ARG A 394 10.60 4.12 28.34
C ARG A 394 10.60 3.68 29.78
N ASP A 395 10.97 2.44 30.02
CA ASP A 395 11.22 1.97 31.37
C ASP A 395 12.47 2.67 31.95
N VAL A 396 12.37 3.13 33.20
CA VAL A 396 13.47 3.80 33.90
C VAL A 396 14.64 2.84 34.13
N VAL A 397 14.35 1.54 34.33
CA VAL A 397 15.37 0.54 34.69
C VAL A 397 15.97 -0.15 33.47
N THR A 398 15.14 -0.60 32.53
CA THR A 398 15.61 -1.33 31.34
C THR A 398 15.89 -0.44 30.13
N GLN A 399 15.44 0.82 30.14
CA GLN A 399 15.53 1.78 29.02
C GLN A 399 14.88 1.30 27.71
N THR A 400 14.16 0.17 27.70
CA THR A 400 13.43 -0.30 26.53
C THR A 400 12.16 0.53 26.34
N PHE A 401 11.83 0.81 25.08
CA PHE A 401 10.59 1.50 24.74
C PHE A 401 9.39 0.58 24.91
N PHE A 402 8.25 1.12 25.34
CA PHE A 402 7.03 0.33 25.48
C PHE A 402 6.56 -0.26 24.15
N LEU A 403 6.88 0.40 23.03
CA LEU A 403 6.63 -0.12 21.70
C LEU A 403 7.40 -1.44 21.44
N GLU A 404 8.66 -1.56 21.86
CA GLU A 404 9.46 -2.77 21.63
C GLU A 404 8.90 -3.98 22.39
N GLU A 405 8.38 -3.75 23.61
CA GLU A 405 7.72 -4.78 24.40
C GLU A 405 6.38 -5.19 23.77
N ALA A 406 5.60 -4.21 23.29
CA ALA A 406 4.35 -4.48 22.58
C ALA A 406 4.58 -5.22 21.23
N MET A 407 5.68 -4.94 20.54
CA MET A 407 6.06 -5.62 19.29
C MET A 407 6.42 -7.11 19.49
N LYS A 408 6.58 -7.59 20.72
CA LYS A 408 6.75 -9.04 20.96
C LYS A 408 5.47 -9.83 20.70
N SER A 409 4.29 -9.23 20.90
CA SER A 409 2.99 -9.85 20.59
C SER A 409 2.41 -9.37 19.25
N LEU A 410 2.82 -8.19 18.78
CA LEU A 410 2.31 -7.58 17.54
C LEU A 410 3.24 -7.86 16.35
N ASP A 411 2.67 -8.40 15.25
CA ASP A 411 3.41 -8.66 14.00
C ASP A 411 3.94 -7.40 13.31
N ASN A 412 3.30 -6.24 13.53
CA ASN A 412 3.61 -4.97 12.87
C ASN A 412 3.26 -3.78 13.77
N GLN A 413 3.69 -2.57 13.36
CA GLN A 413 3.30 -1.33 14.03
C GLN A 413 1.77 -1.15 14.09
N PRO A 414 1.22 -0.63 15.20
CA PRO A 414 -0.22 -0.39 15.35
C PRO A 414 -0.85 0.41 14.20
N SER A 415 -0.20 1.49 13.75
CA SER A 415 -0.65 2.28 12.59
C SER A 415 -0.75 1.45 11.31
N ARG A 416 0.28 0.64 10.99
CA ARG A 416 0.29 -0.22 9.80
C ARG A 416 -0.80 -1.30 9.83
N ILE A 417 -1.01 -1.91 11.00
CA ILE A 417 -2.10 -2.88 11.20
C ILE A 417 -3.45 -2.20 10.95
N PHE A 418 -3.64 -1.00 11.51
CA PHE A 418 -4.86 -0.21 11.33
C PHE A 418 -5.12 0.17 9.87
N TRP A 419 -4.13 0.75 9.16
CA TRP A 419 -4.28 1.13 7.75
C TRP A 419 -4.57 -0.08 6.85
N THR A 420 -3.92 -1.21 7.11
CA THR A 420 -4.15 -2.45 6.36
C THR A 420 -5.55 -3.01 6.62
N ALA A 421 -6.00 -3.00 7.88
CA ALA A 421 -7.35 -3.40 8.25
C ALA A 421 -8.39 -2.47 7.59
N MET A 422 -8.18 -1.15 7.66
CA MET A 422 -9.05 -0.15 7.04
C MET A 422 -9.18 -0.34 5.53
N ALA A 423 -8.06 -0.52 4.83
CA ALA A 423 -8.07 -0.78 3.39
C ALA A 423 -8.87 -2.05 3.05
N ARG A 424 -8.61 -3.16 3.77
CA ARG A 424 -9.30 -4.44 3.53
C ARG A 424 -10.80 -4.37 3.81
N THR A 425 -11.19 -3.74 4.93
CA THR A 425 -12.58 -3.57 5.33
C THR A 425 -13.33 -2.68 4.32
N LEU A 426 -12.73 -1.55 3.93
CA LEU A 426 -13.29 -0.65 2.93
C LEU A 426 -13.45 -1.36 1.58
N GLU A 427 -12.42 -2.07 1.11
CA GLU A 427 -12.46 -2.80 -0.15
C GLU A 427 -13.55 -3.88 -0.16
N LYS A 428 -13.65 -4.66 0.94
CA LYS A 428 -14.65 -5.71 1.10
C LYS A 428 -16.07 -5.14 1.04
N HIS A 429 -16.38 -4.14 1.87
CA HIS A 429 -17.72 -3.55 1.90
C HIS A 429 -18.08 -2.84 0.61
N ILE A 430 -17.16 -2.13 -0.04
CA ILE A 430 -17.42 -1.51 -1.35
C ILE A 430 -17.72 -2.58 -2.39
N ARG A 431 -16.94 -3.67 -2.43
CA ARG A 431 -17.13 -4.78 -3.36
C ARG A 431 -18.48 -5.48 -3.16
N ASP A 432 -18.88 -5.71 -1.91
CA ASP A 432 -20.15 -6.34 -1.57
C ASP A 432 -21.33 -5.41 -1.85
N THR A 433 -21.18 -4.11 -1.58
CA THR A 433 -22.19 -3.08 -1.84
C THR A 433 -22.46 -2.91 -3.34
N VAL A 434 -21.39 -2.84 -4.15
CA VAL A 434 -21.50 -2.74 -5.61
C VAL A 434 -22.19 -3.95 -6.22
N LYS A 435 -22.03 -5.15 -5.64
CA LYS A 435 -22.69 -6.37 -6.10
C LYS A 435 -24.15 -6.49 -5.64
N SER A 436 -24.47 -5.99 -4.45
CA SER A 436 -25.78 -6.15 -3.83
C SER A 436 -26.81 -5.11 -4.25
N SER A 437 -26.38 -3.90 -4.63
CA SER A 437 -27.30 -2.81 -5.01
C SER A 437 -26.86 -2.10 -6.29
N THR A 438 -27.73 -2.17 -7.31
CA THR A 438 -27.56 -1.45 -8.58
C THR A 438 -27.56 0.06 -8.38
N PHE A 439 -28.41 0.58 -7.50
CA PHE A 439 -28.46 2.01 -7.14
C PHE A 439 -27.13 2.50 -6.56
N LEU A 440 -26.53 1.76 -5.62
CA LEU A 440 -25.27 2.16 -5.00
C LEU A 440 -24.11 2.05 -5.99
N GLN A 441 -24.08 1.02 -6.84
CA GLN A 441 -23.13 0.92 -7.94
C GLN A 441 -23.22 2.15 -8.87
N GLN A 442 -24.43 2.55 -9.25
CA GLN A 442 -24.64 3.72 -10.12
C GLN A 442 -24.23 5.02 -9.42
N THR A 443 -24.63 5.22 -8.17
CA THR A 443 -24.39 6.46 -7.41
C THR A 443 -22.92 6.64 -7.04
N LEU A 444 -22.27 5.59 -6.52
CA LEU A 444 -20.84 5.61 -6.18
C LEU A 444 -19.97 5.65 -7.43
N GLY A 445 -20.36 4.93 -8.49
CA GLY A 445 -19.65 4.95 -9.77
C GLY A 445 -19.69 6.32 -10.45
N SER A 446 -20.84 7.01 -10.48
CA SER A 446 -20.90 8.38 -11.02
C SER A 446 -20.33 9.44 -10.08
N GLY A 447 -20.39 9.20 -8.77
CA GLY A 447 -19.95 10.11 -7.73
C GLY A 447 -18.52 9.88 -7.24
N TYR A 448 -17.75 9.04 -7.92
CA TYR A 448 -16.36 8.73 -7.53
C TYR A 448 -15.49 9.97 -7.34
N PRO A 449 -15.54 11.01 -8.19
CA PRO A 449 -14.82 12.27 -7.93
C PRO A 449 -15.19 12.93 -6.59
N LYS A 450 -16.47 12.88 -6.20
CA LYS A 450 -16.92 13.39 -4.90
C LYS A 450 -16.34 12.56 -3.76
N LEU A 451 -16.32 11.23 -3.90
CA LEU A 451 -15.74 10.33 -2.91
C LEU A 451 -14.25 10.59 -2.69
N ILE A 452 -13.46 10.74 -3.76
CA ILE A 452 -12.03 11.06 -3.63
C ILE A 452 -11.83 12.39 -2.91
N ARG A 453 -12.64 13.42 -3.18
CA ARG A 453 -12.54 14.70 -2.45
C ARG A 453 -12.76 14.53 -0.94
N LEU A 454 -13.67 13.65 -0.53
CA LEU A 454 -13.87 13.33 0.88
C LEU A 454 -12.64 12.62 1.46
N PHE A 455 -12.02 11.70 0.72
CA PHE A 455 -10.75 11.07 1.13
C PHE A 455 -9.58 12.06 1.18
N HIS A 456 -9.50 13.04 0.27
CA HIS A 456 -8.51 14.12 0.37
C HIS A 456 -8.72 14.94 1.65
N ALA A 457 -9.97 15.30 1.97
CA ALA A 457 -10.30 16.00 3.22
C ALA A 457 -9.98 15.16 4.47
N PHE A 458 -10.11 13.83 4.38
CA PHE A 458 -9.70 12.90 5.41
C PHE A 458 -8.17 12.87 5.58
N PHE A 459 -7.40 12.78 4.49
CA PHE A 459 -5.94 12.80 4.55
C PHE A 459 -5.40 14.13 5.08
N THR A 460 -5.99 15.26 4.71
CA THR A 460 -5.58 16.57 5.26
C THR A 460 -5.88 16.72 6.74
N LYS A 461 -6.95 16.10 7.26
CA LYS A 461 -7.24 16.05 8.70
C LYS A 461 -6.24 15.17 9.47
N ILE A 462 -5.64 14.17 8.83
CA ILE A 462 -4.71 13.21 9.46
C ILE A 462 -3.24 13.64 9.34
N ALA A 463 -2.89 14.45 8.35
CA ALA A 463 -1.55 14.98 8.13
C ALA A 463 -0.87 15.66 9.36
N PRO A 464 -1.58 16.32 10.29
CA PRO A 464 -0.94 16.87 11.51
C PRO A 464 -0.47 15.79 12.50
N HIS A 465 -1.07 14.60 12.45
CA HIS A 465 -0.83 13.51 13.39
C HIS A 465 0.09 12.43 12.82
N SER A 466 0.42 12.50 11.53
CA SER A 466 1.22 11.49 10.83
C SER A 466 1.90 12.04 9.57
N ASP A 467 2.98 11.40 9.11
CA ASP A 467 3.66 11.73 7.84
C ASP A 467 2.86 11.33 6.59
N THR A 468 1.54 11.18 6.69
CA THR A 468 0.68 10.87 5.54
C THR A 468 0.56 12.10 4.64
N MET A 469 1.42 12.17 3.63
CA MET A 469 1.36 13.17 2.58
C MET A 469 0.58 12.61 1.39
N TYR A 470 -0.47 13.32 0.96
CA TYR A 470 -1.10 13.11 -0.34
C TYR A 470 -1.05 14.42 -1.13
N THR A 471 -0.01 14.56 -1.94
CA THR A 471 0.21 15.74 -2.77
C THR A 471 0.48 15.31 -4.22
N GLN A 472 0.42 16.26 -5.16
CA GLN A 472 0.73 16.01 -6.57
C GLN A 472 2.12 15.41 -6.82
N THR A 473 3.05 15.55 -5.87
CA THR A 473 4.46 15.15 -5.98
C THR A 473 4.85 13.97 -5.08
N THR A 474 4.17 13.76 -3.95
CA THR A 474 4.49 12.69 -2.99
C THR A 474 3.22 12.00 -2.48
N GLN A 475 3.28 10.67 -2.41
CA GLN A 475 2.20 9.83 -1.90
C GLN A 475 2.78 8.90 -0.84
N SER A 476 2.22 8.97 0.37
CA SER A 476 2.55 8.03 1.45
C SER A 476 2.01 6.62 1.13
N PRO A 477 2.70 5.55 1.57
CA PRO A 477 2.26 4.17 1.32
C PRO A 477 0.88 3.89 1.92
N GLU A 478 0.54 4.51 3.05
CA GLU A 478 -0.76 4.41 3.71
C GLU A 478 -1.89 4.97 2.84
N THR A 479 -1.67 6.13 2.20
CA THR A 479 -2.64 6.71 1.27
C THR A 479 -2.81 5.84 0.02
N VAL A 480 -1.73 5.27 -0.51
CA VAL A 480 -1.78 4.36 -1.67
C VAL A 480 -2.62 3.12 -1.35
N LEU A 481 -2.51 2.55 -0.15
CA LEU A 481 -3.32 1.40 0.26
C LEU A 481 -4.83 1.71 0.19
N ILE A 482 -5.25 2.87 0.68
CA ILE A 482 -6.66 3.28 0.65
C ILE A 482 -7.13 3.58 -0.78
N ILE A 483 -6.34 4.27 -1.59
CA ILE A 483 -6.71 4.54 -2.98
C ILE A 483 -6.82 3.23 -3.78
N ASN A 484 -5.94 2.26 -3.54
CA ASN A 484 -6.03 0.94 -4.15
C ASN A 484 -7.32 0.19 -3.74
N ALA A 485 -7.76 0.33 -2.49
CA ALA A 485 -9.05 -0.22 -2.04
C ALA A 485 -10.25 0.40 -2.80
N LEU A 486 -10.10 1.61 -3.34
CA LEU A 486 -11.11 2.30 -4.15
C LEU A 486 -11.00 2.02 -5.66
N SER A 487 -9.99 1.28 -6.13
CA SER A 487 -9.72 1.03 -7.55
C SER A 487 -10.90 0.44 -8.33
N ASN A 488 -11.72 -0.41 -7.69
CA ASN A 488 -12.93 -0.94 -8.32
C ASN A 488 -13.91 0.17 -8.71
N LEU A 489 -14.10 1.18 -7.86
CA LEU A 489 -14.97 2.33 -8.15
C LEU A 489 -14.35 3.25 -9.21
N GLU A 490 -13.02 3.43 -9.18
CA GLU A 490 -12.31 4.16 -10.23
C GLU A 490 -12.55 3.50 -11.60
N SER A 491 -12.37 2.18 -11.70
CA SER A 491 -12.57 1.44 -12.95
C SER A 491 -13.99 1.58 -13.51
N LEU A 492 -15.00 1.59 -12.62
CA LEU A 492 -16.40 1.81 -12.99
C LEU A 492 -16.61 3.25 -13.49
N TYR A 493 -16.04 4.25 -12.82
CA TYR A 493 -16.11 5.64 -13.25
C TYR A 493 -15.44 5.85 -14.61
N LEU A 494 -14.22 5.33 -14.79
CA LEU A 494 -13.46 5.42 -16.04
C LEU A 494 -14.17 4.74 -17.21
N SER A 495 -14.77 3.56 -16.98
CA SER A 495 -15.59 2.88 -17.99
C SER A 495 -16.79 3.73 -18.39
N ARG A 496 -17.49 4.35 -17.42
CA ARG A 496 -18.63 5.23 -17.71
C ARG A 496 -18.23 6.52 -18.43
N SER A 497 -17.12 7.15 -18.05
CA SER A 497 -16.59 8.33 -18.73
C SER A 497 -16.28 8.00 -20.19
N THR A 498 -15.63 6.86 -20.43
CA THR A 498 -15.35 6.34 -21.78
C THR A 498 -16.64 6.06 -22.57
N LEU A 499 -17.68 5.51 -21.92
CA LEU A 499 -18.98 5.29 -22.56
C LEU A 499 -19.68 6.60 -22.94
N LYS A 500 -19.67 7.61 -22.06
CA LYS A 500 -20.25 8.93 -22.38
C LYS A 500 -19.54 9.60 -23.55
N MET A 501 -18.21 9.55 -23.58
CA MET A 501 -17.43 10.07 -24.71
C MET A 501 -17.78 9.33 -26.00
N ASN A 502 -17.88 7.99 -25.96
CA ASN A 502 -18.27 7.18 -27.12
C ASN A 502 -19.73 7.41 -27.56
N GLU A 503 -20.64 7.69 -26.63
CA GLU A 503 -22.02 8.06 -26.94
C GLU A 503 -22.07 9.41 -27.65
N ALA A 504 -21.30 10.40 -27.18
CA ALA A 504 -21.16 11.69 -27.85
C ALA A 504 -20.61 11.53 -29.28
N ILE A 505 -19.61 10.66 -29.48
CA ILE A 505 -19.13 10.28 -30.82
C ILE A 505 -20.27 9.63 -31.62
N SER A 506 -20.99 8.68 -31.05
CA SER A 506 -22.05 7.98 -31.78
C SER A 506 -23.22 8.90 -32.17
N GLN A 507 -23.53 9.88 -31.33
CA GLN A 507 -24.52 10.91 -31.63
C GLN A 507 -24.05 11.86 -32.75
N ALA A 508 -22.81 12.36 -32.67
CA ALA A 508 -22.23 13.21 -33.71
C ALA A 508 -22.20 12.51 -35.08
N PHE A 509 -21.79 11.24 -35.12
CA PHE A 509 -21.65 10.50 -36.39
C PHE A 509 -22.92 9.73 -36.81
N SER A 510 -24.05 9.92 -36.13
CA SER A 510 -25.30 9.18 -36.37
C SER A 510 -25.89 9.41 -37.77
N GLY A 511 -25.61 10.57 -38.36
CA GLY A 511 -26.08 10.98 -39.68
C GLY A 511 -25.40 10.33 -40.88
N GLY A 512 -24.22 9.71 -40.66
CA GLY A 512 -23.43 9.07 -41.71
C GLY A 512 -23.20 9.98 -42.93
N PHE A 513 -23.30 9.42 -44.15
CA PHE A 513 -23.14 10.17 -45.40
C PHE A 513 -24.30 11.13 -45.72
N ARG A 514 -25.45 11.01 -45.06
CA ARG A 514 -26.64 11.84 -45.35
C ARG A 514 -26.60 13.18 -44.63
N SER A 515 -26.03 13.21 -43.43
CA SER A 515 -25.78 14.42 -42.66
C SER A 515 -24.44 14.26 -41.94
N PRO A 516 -23.33 14.64 -42.59
CA PRO A 516 -22.01 14.54 -41.99
C PRO A 516 -21.88 15.53 -40.82
N PRO A 517 -21.00 15.23 -39.86
CA PRO A 517 -20.87 16.05 -38.67
C PRO A 517 -20.37 17.47 -38.99
N SER A 518 -21.01 18.44 -38.35
CA SER A 518 -20.75 19.87 -38.57
C SER A 518 -19.97 20.51 -37.41
N ALA A 519 -19.71 21.81 -37.51
CA ALA A 519 -19.01 22.58 -36.48
C ALA A 519 -19.63 22.45 -35.07
N THR A 520 -20.96 22.37 -34.98
CA THR A 520 -21.68 22.28 -33.69
C THR A 520 -21.41 20.97 -32.98
N GLU A 521 -21.29 19.88 -33.75
CA GLU A 521 -21.01 18.55 -33.23
C GLU A 521 -19.56 18.41 -32.79
N GLY A 522 -18.62 18.97 -33.55
CA GLY A 522 -17.21 19.07 -33.13
C GLY A 522 -17.03 19.84 -31.82
N LEU A 523 -17.77 20.95 -31.65
CA LEU A 523 -17.80 21.71 -30.39
C LEU A 523 -18.42 20.92 -29.24
N ASN A 524 -19.50 20.18 -29.49
CA ASN A 524 -20.15 19.35 -28.47
C ASN A 524 -19.25 18.19 -28.03
N LEU A 525 -18.57 17.52 -28.97
CA LEU A 525 -17.58 16.47 -28.69
C LEU A 525 -16.44 17.00 -27.81
N ALA A 526 -15.83 18.12 -28.20
CA ALA A 526 -14.77 18.73 -27.41
C ALA A 526 -15.25 19.16 -26.03
N ARG A 527 -16.48 19.69 -25.92
CA ARG A 527 -17.08 20.07 -24.62
C ARG A 527 -17.29 18.87 -23.70
N VAL A 528 -17.78 17.74 -24.22
CA VAL A 528 -17.95 16.51 -23.43
C VAL A 528 -16.61 15.99 -22.92
N ILE A 529 -15.60 15.94 -23.80
CA ILE A 529 -14.24 15.51 -23.43
C ILE A 529 -13.63 16.45 -22.38
N ALA A 530 -13.76 17.77 -22.56
CA ALA A 530 -13.29 18.78 -21.62
C ALA A 530 -13.96 18.65 -20.24
N ASN A 531 -15.30 18.52 -20.21
CA ASN A 531 -16.04 18.38 -18.95
C ASN A 531 -15.65 17.14 -18.16
N GLU A 532 -15.40 16.01 -18.84
CA GLU A 532 -14.96 14.78 -18.18
C GLU A 532 -13.51 14.90 -17.69
N LEU A 533 -12.63 15.61 -18.41
CA LEU A 533 -11.26 15.88 -17.95
C LEU A 533 -11.24 16.85 -16.74
N ASP A 534 -12.08 17.88 -16.77
CA ASP A 534 -12.22 18.86 -15.68
C ASP A 534 -12.78 18.23 -14.40
N ALA A 535 -13.66 17.24 -14.53
CA ALA A 535 -14.19 16.50 -13.39
C ALA A 535 -13.08 15.84 -12.55
N GLY A 536 -11.97 15.44 -13.18
CA GLY A 536 -10.82 14.81 -12.51
C GLY A 536 -9.66 15.74 -12.18
N LYS A 537 -9.69 17.02 -12.58
CA LYS A 537 -8.54 17.95 -12.49
C LYS A 537 -7.96 18.13 -11.09
N PHE A 538 -8.77 17.95 -10.04
CA PHE A 538 -8.33 18.12 -8.66
C PHE A 538 -7.43 16.98 -8.16
N ASP A 539 -7.48 15.80 -8.79
CA ASP A 539 -6.70 14.63 -8.38
C ASP A 539 -5.71 14.22 -9.48
N PRO A 540 -4.40 14.15 -9.20
CA PRO A 540 -3.38 13.91 -10.22
C PRO A 540 -3.43 12.49 -10.81
N LEU A 541 -3.85 11.49 -10.03
CA LEU A 541 -3.94 10.11 -10.51
C LEU A 541 -5.16 9.95 -11.43
N LEU A 542 -6.32 10.45 -10.98
CA LEU A 542 -7.56 10.43 -11.76
C LEU A 542 -7.42 11.25 -13.06
N ALA A 543 -6.81 12.42 -13.00
CA ALA A 543 -6.58 13.24 -14.20
C ALA A 543 -5.71 12.50 -15.23
N ARG A 544 -4.68 11.76 -14.78
CA ARG A 544 -3.85 10.92 -15.67
C ARG A 544 -4.60 9.73 -16.23
N SER A 545 -5.43 9.05 -15.44
CA SER A 545 -6.21 7.90 -15.92
C SER A 545 -7.29 8.34 -16.93
N LEU A 546 -7.97 9.47 -16.69
CA LEU A 546 -8.88 10.09 -17.64
C LEU A 546 -8.18 10.52 -18.93
N ALA A 547 -7.02 11.18 -18.83
CA ALA A 547 -6.23 11.60 -19.99
C ALA A 547 -5.85 10.43 -20.90
N LYS A 548 -5.49 9.28 -20.32
CA LYS A 548 -5.20 8.05 -21.09
C LYS A 548 -6.42 7.53 -21.85
N ASN A 549 -7.62 7.69 -21.30
CA ASN A 549 -8.85 7.30 -21.98
C ASN A 549 -9.23 8.23 -23.14
N VAL A 550 -8.73 9.47 -23.18
CA VAL A 550 -8.97 10.40 -24.29
C VAL A 550 -8.27 9.93 -25.59
N LEU A 551 -7.11 9.26 -25.49
CA LEU A 551 -6.36 8.77 -26.65
C LEU A 551 -7.20 7.88 -27.60
N PRO A 552 -7.81 6.76 -27.15
CA PRO A 552 -8.63 5.92 -28.02
C PRO A 552 -9.90 6.63 -28.52
N ILE A 553 -10.42 7.60 -27.76
CA ILE A 553 -11.59 8.40 -28.14
C ILE A 553 -11.26 9.31 -29.33
N VAL A 554 -10.12 10.02 -29.29
CA VAL A 554 -9.65 10.85 -30.40
C VAL A 554 -9.38 9.99 -31.64
N ASN A 555 -8.72 8.84 -31.48
CA ASN A 555 -8.46 7.93 -32.59
C ASN A 555 -9.76 7.40 -33.22
N SER A 556 -10.79 7.13 -32.41
CA SER A 556 -12.12 6.74 -32.90
C SER A 556 -12.80 7.85 -33.71
N VAL A 557 -12.65 9.12 -33.29
CA VAL A 557 -13.13 10.28 -34.07
C VAL A 557 -12.41 10.36 -35.42
N LEU A 558 -11.08 10.23 -35.43
CA LEU A 558 -10.28 10.25 -36.65
C LEU A 558 -10.68 9.13 -37.62
N MET A 559 -10.77 7.89 -37.14
CA MET A 559 -11.20 6.75 -37.97
C MET A 559 -12.60 6.94 -38.57
N ARG A 560 -13.55 7.51 -37.81
CA ARG A 560 -14.91 7.76 -38.31
C ARG A 560 -14.95 8.88 -39.35
N ILE A 561 -14.12 9.92 -39.19
CA ILE A 561 -14.00 10.99 -40.19
C ILE A 561 -13.40 10.42 -41.47
N ASP A 562 -12.29 9.68 -41.37
CA ASP A 562 -11.64 9.04 -42.52
C ASP A 562 -12.60 8.10 -43.28
N ALA A 563 -13.48 7.40 -42.56
CA ALA A 563 -14.50 6.53 -43.16
C ALA A 563 -15.61 7.28 -43.91
N LEU A 564 -15.93 8.52 -43.50
CA LEU A 564 -16.96 9.36 -44.13
C LEU A 564 -16.41 10.25 -45.25
N MET A 565 -15.08 10.38 -45.34
CA MET A 565 -14.45 11.16 -46.41
C MET A 565 -14.71 10.57 -47.79
N ILE A 566 -15.15 11.42 -48.71
CA ILE A 566 -15.29 11.07 -50.12
C ILE A 566 -14.01 11.50 -50.87
N ARG A 567 -13.32 10.55 -51.50
CA ARG A 567 -12.04 10.81 -52.22
C ARG A 567 -12.18 10.91 -53.74
N ASP A 568 -13.40 10.90 -54.25
CA ASP A 568 -13.66 11.00 -55.68
C ASP A 568 -13.27 12.37 -56.25
N ARG A 569 -12.97 12.42 -57.56
CA ARG A 569 -12.63 13.68 -58.26
C ARG A 569 -13.69 14.77 -58.06
N SER A 570 -14.96 14.40 -57.99
CA SER A 570 -16.08 15.32 -57.75
C SER A 570 -16.09 15.96 -56.35
N ALA A 571 -15.42 15.35 -55.38
CA ALA A 571 -15.32 15.87 -54.01
C ALA A 571 -14.32 17.03 -53.87
N PHE A 572 -13.53 17.28 -54.91
CA PHE A 572 -12.51 18.33 -54.93
C PHE A 572 -12.63 19.29 -56.12
N THR A 573 -13.40 18.96 -57.16
CA THR A 573 -13.65 19.90 -58.27
C THR A 573 -14.61 21.00 -57.86
N LEU A 574 -14.27 22.27 -58.09
CA LEU A 574 -15.17 23.40 -57.85
C LEU A 574 -15.79 23.92 -59.17
N THR A 575 -16.03 23.02 -60.13
CA THR A 575 -16.55 23.39 -61.46
C THR A 575 -18.06 23.63 -61.40
N GLY A 576 -18.49 24.91 -61.46
CA GLY A 576 -19.90 25.32 -61.44
C GLY A 576 -20.15 26.55 -60.55
N THR A 577 -21.39 27.03 -60.50
CA THR A 577 -21.84 28.15 -59.65
C THR A 577 -22.24 27.72 -58.23
N ALA A 578 -22.29 26.41 -57.97
CA ALA A 578 -22.65 25.82 -56.68
C ALA A 578 -21.60 24.76 -56.29
N ALA A 579 -21.32 24.64 -54.99
CA ALA A 579 -20.42 23.62 -54.48
C ALA A 579 -21.05 22.24 -54.64
N SER A 580 -20.25 21.27 -55.07
CA SER A 580 -20.68 19.88 -55.09
C SER A 580 -21.10 19.45 -53.68
N SER A 581 -22.20 18.71 -53.56
CA SER A 581 -22.66 18.18 -52.26
C SER A 581 -21.58 17.36 -51.55
N GLN A 582 -20.70 16.70 -52.30
CA GLN A 582 -19.55 15.96 -51.79
C GLN A 582 -18.45 16.87 -51.23
N LEU A 583 -18.19 18.03 -51.86
CA LEU A 583 -17.26 19.04 -51.36
C LEU A 583 -17.77 19.67 -50.05
N ILE A 584 -19.06 20.01 -49.99
CA ILE A 584 -19.70 20.56 -48.78
C ILE A 584 -19.59 19.55 -47.63
N SER A 585 -19.83 18.27 -47.90
CA SER A 585 -19.69 17.20 -46.91
C SER A 585 -18.26 17.11 -46.35
N ASN A 586 -17.25 17.06 -47.22
CA ASN A 586 -15.84 17.02 -46.80
C ASN A 586 -15.42 18.30 -46.03
N ALA A 587 -15.92 19.47 -46.43
CA ALA A 587 -15.67 20.73 -45.74
C ALA A 587 -16.30 20.75 -44.34
N GLN A 588 -17.51 20.19 -44.18
CA GLN A 588 -18.17 20.04 -42.88
C GLN A 588 -17.39 19.11 -41.95
N LEU A 589 -16.94 17.95 -42.45
CA LEU A 589 -16.08 17.01 -41.71
C LEU A 589 -14.78 17.69 -41.22
N THR A 590 -14.11 18.42 -42.11
CA THR A 590 -12.87 19.14 -41.80
C THR A 590 -13.10 20.23 -40.76
N THR A 591 -14.23 20.95 -40.88
CA THR A 591 -14.61 21.99 -39.91
C THR A 591 -14.94 21.39 -38.55
N CYS A 592 -15.64 20.26 -38.48
CA CYS A 592 -15.92 19.53 -37.25
C CYS A 592 -14.62 19.14 -36.53
N LEU A 593 -13.66 18.56 -37.27
CA LEU A 593 -12.37 18.16 -36.71
C LEU A 593 -11.56 19.36 -36.20
N TYR A 594 -11.51 20.44 -36.98
CA TYR A 594 -10.79 21.66 -36.62
C TYR A 594 -11.36 22.32 -35.35
N GLN A 595 -12.69 22.41 -35.24
CA GLN A 595 -13.34 22.96 -34.05
C GLN A 595 -13.12 22.08 -32.81
N CYS A 596 -13.15 20.76 -33.01
CA CYS A 596 -12.82 19.81 -31.94
C CYS A 596 -11.36 20.02 -31.46
N TRP A 597 -10.43 20.15 -32.40
CA TRP A 597 -9.01 20.36 -32.13
C TRP A 597 -8.72 21.68 -31.43
N SER A 598 -9.25 22.79 -31.95
CA SER A 598 -9.04 24.13 -31.39
C SER A 598 -9.50 24.22 -29.93
N MET A 599 -10.64 23.62 -29.61
CA MET A 599 -11.17 23.58 -28.24
C MET A 599 -10.32 22.73 -27.30
N LEU A 600 -9.87 21.55 -27.75
CA LEU A 600 -8.99 20.71 -26.92
C LEU A 600 -7.58 21.29 -26.78
N GLU A 601 -7.09 22.02 -27.78
CA GLU A 601 -5.82 22.74 -27.69
C GLU A 601 -5.87 23.85 -26.64
N ARG A 602 -7.01 24.52 -26.46
CA ARG A 602 -7.19 25.51 -25.39
C ARG A 602 -7.04 24.91 -23.99
N LEU A 603 -7.28 23.61 -23.81
CA LEU A 603 -7.07 22.94 -22.51
C LEU A 603 -5.58 22.90 -22.10
N LYS A 604 -4.64 23.19 -23.01
CA LYS A 604 -3.20 23.33 -22.69
C LYS A 604 -2.92 24.38 -21.62
N THR A 605 -3.71 25.45 -21.55
CA THR A 605 -3.52 26.51 -20.56
C THR A 605 -4.12 26.18 -19.20
N GLU A 606 -5.02 25.19 -19.12
CA GLU A 606 -5.84 24.92 -17.94
C GLU A 606 -5.46 23.63 -17.20
N GLN A 607 -4.74 22.70 -17.84
CA GLN A 607 -4.44 21.37 -17.30
C GLN A 607 -2.98 21.24 -16.81
N SER A 608 -2.70 20.24 -15.96
CA SER A 608 -1.37 19.96 -15.41
C SER A 608 -0.39 19.43 -16.48
N ASP A 609 0.90 19.79 -16.40
CA ASP A 609 1.96 19.37 -17.35
C ASP A 609 2.01 17.84 -17.58
N ALA A 610 1.76 17.04 -16.54
CA ALA A 610 1.73 15.58 -16.67
C ALA A 610 0.57 15.07 -17.55
N VAL A 611 -0.58 15.74 -17.52
CA VAL A 611 -1.75 15.42 -18.37
C VAL A 611 -1.50 15.90 -19.80
N LEU A 612 -0.89 17.07 -19.95
CA LEU A 612 -0.53 17.62 -21.26
C LEU A 612 0.42 16.69 -22.03
N LYS A 613 1.43 16.12 -21.36
CA LYS A 613 2.32 15.13 -21.97
C LYS A 613 1.60 13.90 -22.53
N ILE A 614 0.47 13.50 -21.93
CA ILE A 614 -0.31 12.34 -22.38
C ILE A 614 -1.20 12.70 -23.58
N ILE A 615 -1.82 13.89 -23.57
CA ILE A 615 -2.81 14.31 -24.59
C ILE A 615 -2.14 14.98 -25.81
N GLN A 616 -0.95 15.57 -25.65
CA GLN A 616 -0.22 16.23 -26.73
C GLN A 616 -0.07 15.41 -28.02
N PRO A 617 0.32 14.10 -27.99
CA PRO A 617 0.48 13.33 -29.23
C PRO A 617 -0.83 13.20 -30.02
N SER A 618 -1.98 12.97 -29.35
CA SER A 618 -3.26 12.87 -30.05
C SER A 618 -3.74 14.21 -30.60
N LEU A 619 -3.44 15.33 -29.93
CA LEU A 619 -3.73 16.66 -30.49
C LEU A 619 -2.86 16.97 -31.71
N GLN A 620 -1.61 16.53 -31.72
CA GLN A 620 -0.73 16.67 -32.89
C GLN A 620 -1.20 15.80 -34.05
N GLU A 621 -1.62 14.57 -33.79
CA GLU A 621 -2.21 13.68 -34.79
C GLU A 621 -3.49 14.27 -35.37
N MET A 622 -4.38 14.80 -34.52
CA MET A 622 -5.62 15.44 -34.95
C MET A 622 -5.38 16.67 -35.83
N ARG A 623 -4.36 17.47 -35.50
CA ARG A 623 -3.92 18.60 -36.34
C ARG A 623 -3.38 18.13 -37.70
N LYS A 624 -2.49 17.14 -37.70
CA LYS A 624 -1.94 16.58 -38.95
C LYS A 624 -3.05 16.04 -39.84
N SER A 625 -4.04 15.36 -39.27
CA SER A 625 -5.22 14.93 -40.01
C SER A 625 -5.98 16.12 -40.57
N CYS A 626 -6.30 17.17 -39.79
CA CYS A 626 -6.90 18.39 -40.33
C CYS A 626 -6.14 18.96 -41.54
N ASP A 627 -4.82 19.05 -41.45
CA ASP A 627 -3.98 19.59 -42.53
C ASP A 627 -4.04 18.69 -43.79
N ASN A 628 -3.97 17.36 -43.61
CA ASN A 628 -4.10 16.38 -44.69
C ASN A 628 -5.50 16.40 -45.35
N LEU A 629 -6.56 16.66 -44.59
CA LEU A 629 -7.92 16.82 -45.12
C LEU A 629 -8.06 18.08 -45.98
N LEU A 630 -7.35 19.14 -45.58
CA LEU A 630 -7.45 20.47 -46.17
C LEU A 630 -6.58 20.62 -47.44
N GLU A 631 -5.44 19.93 -47.52
CA GLU A 631 -4.48 20.04 -48.62
C GLU A 631 -5.09 19.79 -50.03
N PRO A 632 -5.91 18.73 -50.27
CA PRO A 632 -6.49 18.49 -51.58
C PRO A 632 -7.47 19.59 -52.01
N ILE A 633 -8.24 20.13 -51.06
CA ILE A 633 -9.18 21.24 -51.28
C ILE A 633 -8.40 22.50 -51.65
N GLN A 634 -7.36 22.84 -50.88
CA GLN A 634 -6.51 23.99 -51.17
C GLN A 634 -5.83 23.88 -52.54
N THR A 635 -5.31 22.69 -52.89
CA THR A 635 -4.64 22.46 -54.18
C THR A 635 -5.61 22.65 -55.34
N SER A 636 -6.85 22.18 -55.21
CA SER A 636 -7.89 22.41 -56.23
C SER A 636 -8.26 23.89 -56.37
N ILE A 637 -8.42 24.60 -55.25
CA ILE A 637 -8.69 26.04 -55.24
C ILE A 637 -7.55 26.80 -55.92
N ARG A 638 -6.29 26.52 -55.57
CA ARG A 638 -5.12 27.14 -56.20
C ARG A 638 -5.12 26.93 -57.72
N ARG A 639 -5.35 25.70 -58.18
CA ARG A 639 -5.40 25.38 -59.61
C ARG A 639 -6.49 26.15 -60.35
N GLU A 640 -7.68 26.30 -59.77
CA GLU A 640 -8.76 27.06 -60.40
C GLU A 640 -8.49 28.57 -60.43
N ILE A 641 -7.94 29.12 -59.35
CA ILE A 641 -7.52 30.53 -59.30
C ILE A 641 -6.47 30.82 -60.37
N SER A 642 -5.44 29.99 -60.50
CA SER A 642 -4.43 30.12 -61.56
C SER A 642 -5.05 30.02 -62.96
N ALA A 643 -6.01 29.11 -63.16
CA ALA A 643 -6.71 28.99 -64.44
C ALA A 643 -7.54 30.23 -64.78
N ILE A 644 -8.21 30.85 -63.82
CA ILE A 644 -8.96 32.11 -64.02
C ILE A 644 -7.99 33.25 -64.35
N ILE A 645 -6.92 33.41 -63.57
CA ILE A 645 -5.92 34.47 -63.78
C ILE A 645 -5.23 34.33 -65.13
N SER A 646 -4.93 33.11 -65.60
CA SER A 646 -4.32 32.87 -66.91
C SER A 646 -5.14 33.41 -68.09
N LYS A 647 -6.46 33.62 -67.92
CA LYS A 647 -7.32 34.25 -68.94
C LYS A 647 -6.94 35.71 -69.20
N LEU A 648 -6.13 36.35 -68.36
CA LEU A 648 -5.54 37.67 -68.59
C LEU A 648 -4.90 37.75 -69.99
N HIS A 649 -4.15 36.71 -70.39
CA HIS A 649 -3.43 36.68 -71.66
C HIS A 649 -4.35 36.54 -72.89
N ARG A 650 -5.64 36.26 -72.69
CA ARG A 650 -6.66 36.26 -73.76
C ARG A 650 -7.21 37.66 -74.03
N ILE A 651 -6.94 38.64 -73.15
CA ILE A 651 -7.34 40.04 -73.33
C ILE A 651 -6.29 40.74 -74.19
N ASN A 652 -6.75 41.42 -75.23
CA ASN A 652 -5.89 42.23 -76.08
C ASN A 652 -5.53 43.55 -75.40
N LEU A 653 -4.54 43.53 -74.50
CA LEU A 653 -4.03 44.71 -73.79
C LEU A 653 -3.24 45.69 -74.69
N GLY A 654 -3.04 45.35 -75.97
CA GLY A 654 -2.40 46.22 -76.96
C GLY A 654 -3.36 47.10 -77.77
N LYS A 655 -4.68 46.90 -77.69
CA LYS A 655 -5.66 47.73 -78.43
C LYS A 655 -5.88 49.05 -77.70
N THR A 656 -5.75 50.17 -78.43
CA THR A 656 -6.19 51.49 -77.97
C THR A 656 -7.71 51.49 -77.88
N ALA A 657 -8.27 51.81 -76.70
CA ALA A 657 -9.72 51.80 -76.50
C ALA A 657 -10.41 52.77 -77.48
N ASP A 658 -11.50 52.31 -78.11
CA ASP A 658 -12.35 53.17 -78.92
C ASP A 658 -13.03 54.21 -78.02
N ILE A 659 -13.06 55.46 -78.46
CA ILE A 659 -13.65 56.61 -77.76
C ILE A 659 -15.14 56.33 -77.53
N GLY A 660 -15.48 55.74 -76.38
CA GLY A 660 -16.84 55.31 -76.04
C GLY A 660 -16.93 54.01 -75.25
N THR A 661 -15.86 53.20 -75.17
CA THR A 661 -15.81 52.05 -74.26
C THR A 661 -15.42 52.52 -72.86
N SER A 662 -16.29 52.25 -71.88
CA SER A 662 -16.09 52.67 -70.48
C SER A 662 -14.89 51.92 -69.88
N LEU A 663 -13.76 52.62 -69.76
CA LEU A 663 -12.52 52.16 -69.11
C LEU A 663 -12.66 51.87 -67.59
N THR A 664 -13.90 51.88 -67.09
CA THR A 664 -14.25 51.80 -65.67
C THR A 664 -14.78 50.41 -65.26
N SER A 665 -14.99 49.50 -66.22
CA SER A 665 -15.49 48.16 -65.93
C SER A 665 -14.34 47.17 -65.75
N ALA A 666 -14.48 46.30 -64.74
CA ALA A 666 -13.64 45.13 -64.50
C ALA A 666 -13.35 44.34 -65.78
N SER A 667 -12.13 43.85 -65.94
CA SER A 667 -11.90 42.76 -66.89
C SER A 667 -12.69 41.52 -66.48
N PHE A 668 -13.18 40.75 -67.46
CA PHE A 668 -14.06 39.60 -67.20
C PHE A 668 -13.43 38.56 -66.25
N TYR A 669 -12.11 38.36 -66.30
CA TYR A 669 -11.43 37.40 -65.42
C TYR A 669 -11.34 37.87 -63.96
N ILE A 670 -11.26 39.19 -63.70
CA ILE A 670 -11.29 39.74 -62.33
C ILE A 670 -12.69 39.59 -61.74
N ARG A 671 -13.73 39.82 -62.54
CA ARG A 671 -15.10 39.55 -62.11
C ARG A 671 -15.33 38.07 -61.81
N ASP A 672 -14.89 37.17 -62.71
CA ASP A 672 -14.91 35.72 -62.47
C ASP A 672 -14.14 35.34 -61.20
N LEU A 673 -12.97 35.96 -60.97
CA LEU A 673 -12.12 35.71 -59.80
C LEU A 673 -12.77 36.23 -58.51
N ALA A 674 -13.36 37.43 -58.53
CA ALA A 674 -14.08 38.01 -57.40
C ALA A 674 -15.28 37.15 -57.01
N GLU A 675 -16.11 36.76 -58.00
CA GLU A 675 -17.22 35.81 -57.79
C GLU A 675 -16.72 34.49 -57.22
N LYS A 676 -15.58 33.98 -57.71
CA LYS A 676 -15.00 32.73 -57.22
C LYS A 676 -14.46 32.83 -55.79
N LEU A 677 -13.81 33.93 -55.43
CA LEU A 677 -13.34 34.20 -54.07
C LEU A 677 -14.53 34.33 -53.10
N THR A 678 -15.59 35.03 -53.51
CA THR A 678 -16.84 35.08 -52.74
C THR A 678 -17.41 33.69 -52.54
N PHE A 679 -17.49 32.89 -53.61
CA PHE A 679 -17.96 31.50 -53.54
C PHE A 679 -17.12 30.62 -52.59
N ILE A 680 -15.78 30.71 -52.65
CA ILE A 680 -14.89 29.95 -51.75
C ILE A 680 -15.14 30.34 -50.28
N LYS A 681 -15.30 31.65 -50.03
CA LYS A 681 -15.56 32.18 -48.68
C LYS A 681 -16.91 31.71 -48.13
N THR A 682 -17.94 31.67 -48.96
CA THR A 682 -19.32 31.35 -48.52
C THR A 682 -19.56 29.85 -48.42
N GLU A 683 -19.06 29.06 -49.36
CA GLU A 683 -19.47 27.65 -49.54
C GLU A 683 -18.40 26.61 -49.14
N VAL A 684 -17.12 26.98 -49.03
CA VAL A 684 -16.03 25.98 -48.96
C VAL A 684 -15.20 26.10 -47.68
N LEU A 685 -14.57 27.25 -47.42
CA LEU A 685 -13.69 27.43 -46.26
C LEU A 685 -13.83 28.83 -45.66
N SER A 686 -13.90 28.90 -44.34
CA SER A 686 -13.80 30.17 -43.63
C SER A 686 -12.32 30.55 -43.44
N LYS A 687 -11.92 31.67 -44.08
CA LYS A 687 -10.63 32.36 -43.93
C LYS A 687 -9.37 31.52 -44.15
N VAL A 688 -8.74 31.69 -45.31
CA VAL A 688 -7.40 31.16 -45.57
C VAL A 688 -6.51 32.27 -46.15
N VAL A 689 -5.70 32.89 -45.30
CA VAL A 689 -4.75 33.95 -45.70
C VAL A 689 -3.80 33.44 -46.79
N SER A 690 -3.41 32.16 -46.75
CA SER A 690 -2.54 31.56 -47.76
C SER A 690 -3.17 31.48 -49.16
N ILE A 691 -4.51 31.43 -49.27
CA ILE A 691 -5.20 31.51 -50.57
C ILE A 691 -5.13 32.94 -51.11
N ALA A 692 -5.29 33.94 -50.24
CA ALA A 692 -5.16 35.35 -50.63
C ALA A 692 -3.73 35.68 -51.07
N GLN A 693 -2.70 35.26 -50.33
CA GLN A 693 -1.28 35.38 -50.70
C GLN A 693 -1.00 34.71 -52.05
N PHE A 694 -1.46 33.47 -52.25
CA PHE A 694 -1.30 32.76 -53.51
C PHE A 694 -1.97 33.48 -54.69
N THR A 695 -3.19 34.01 -54.48
CA THR A 695 -3.94 34.75 -55.51
C THR A 695 -3.18 35.99 -55.95
N VAL A 696 -2.65 36.76 -55.00
CA VAL A 696 -1.86 37.96 -55.28
C VAL A 696 -0.56 37.62 -55.99
N LYS A 697 0.21 36.66 -55.47
CA LYS A 697 1.47 36.20 -56.09
C LYS A 697 1.25 35.75 -57.54
N THR A 698 0.26 34.89 -57.77
CA THR A 698 -0.08 34.37 -59.10
C THR A 698 -0.51 35.48 -60.05
N PHE A 699 -1.34 36.42 -59.57
CA PHE A 699 -1.77 37.57 -60.35
C PHE A 699 -0.59 38.45 -60.78
N LEU A 700 0.33 38.75 -59.86
CA LEU A 700 1.51 39.57 -60.15
C LEU A 700 2.43 38.93 -61.19
N LEU A 701 2.64 37.61 -61.10
CA LEU A 701 3.43 36.86 -62.08
C LEU A 701 2.80 36.94 -63.47
N HIS A 702 1.48 36.69 -63.59
CA HIS A 702 0.76 36.79 -64.86
C HIS A 702 0.73 38.23 -65.41
N ALA A 703 0.53 39.23 -64.55
CA ALA A 703 0.54 40.64 -64.93
C ALA A 703 1.92 41.09 -65.44
N SER A 704 3.01 40.57 -64.86
CA SER A 704 4.38 40.94 -65.25
C SER A 704 4.78 40.47 -66.65
N ILE A 705 4.14 39.43 -67.18
CA ILE A 705 4.45 38.83 -68.50
C ILE A 705 3.40 39.16 -69.58
N ALA A 706 2.44 40.05 -69.29
CA ALA A 706 1.35 40.37 -70.21
C ALA A 706 1.84 41.20 -71.41
N LYS A 707 1.90 40.59 -72.60
CA LYS A 707 2.36 41.21 -73.88
C LYS A 707 1.32 40.95 -74.98
N PRO A 708 0.91 41.94 -75.81
CA PRO A 708 1.35 43.34 -75.88
C PRO A 708 0.69 44.26 -74.85
N LEU A 709 1.41 45.29 -74.38
CA LEU A 709 0.95 46.24 -73.35
C LEU A 709 0.97 47.69 -73.87
N SER A 710 -0.20 48.30 -74.08
CA SER A 710 -0.34 49.72 -74.46
C SER A 710 -0.66 50.62 -73.25
N GLU A 711 -0.67 51.95 -73.41
CA GLU A 711 -1.09 52.90 -72.35
C GLU A 711 -2.52 52.63 -71.84
N SER A 712 -3.45 52.28 -72.74
CA SER A 712 -4.80 51.86 -72.34
C SER A 712 -4.80 50.52 -71.60
N GLY A 713 -3.92 49.59 -71.99
CA GLY A 713 -3.73 48.31 -71.29
C GLY A 713 -3.16 48.48 -69.87
N LYS A 714 -2.23 49.42 -69.67
CA LYS A 714 -1.70 49.77 -68.34
C LYS A 714 -2.78 50.32 -67.41
N LEU A 715 -3.65 51.20 -67.93
CA LEU A 715 -4.79 51.74 -67.18
C LEU A 715 -5.81 50.65 -66.83
N GLN A 716 -6.11 49.74 -67.76
CA GLN A 716 -7.01 48.61 -67.51
C GLN A 716 -6.45 47.68 -66.41
N LEU A 717 -5.15 47.37 -66.46
CA LEU A 717 -4.50 46.52 -65.45
C LEU A 717 -4.45 47.18 -64.06
N ALA A 718 -4.29 48.51 -64.02
CA ALA A 718 -4.39 49.28 -62.77
C ALA A 718 -5.82 49.29 -62.18
N ASN A 719 -6.85 49.31 -63.04
CA ASN A 719 -8.24 49.15 -62.62
C ASN A 719 -8.49 47.72 -62.08
N ASP A 720 -8.03 46.69 -62.79
CA ASP A 720 -8.10 45.29 -62.38
C ASP A 720 -7.41 45.02 -61.02
N MET A 721 -6.24 45.65 -60.77
CA MET A 721 -5.55 45.60 -59.47
C MET A 721 -6.37 46.23 -58.34
N THR A 722 -7.09 47.32 -58.63
CA THR A 722 -7.96 48.00 -57.65
C THR A 722 -9.13 47.11 -57.26
N GLU A 723 -9.73 46.45 -58.25
CA GLU A 723 -10.85 45.57 -58.04
C GLU A 723 -10.45 44.24 -57.40
N LEU A 724 -9.26 43.70 -57.72
CA LEU A 724 -8.68 42.58 -56.99
C LEU A 724 -8.44 42.93 -55.52
N GLU A 725 -7.92 44.11 -55.22
CA GLU A 725 -7.75 44.59 -53.83
C GLU A 725 -9.10 44.69 -53.12
N PHE A 726 -10.15 45.17 -53.79
CA PHE A 726 -11.50 45.21 -53.23
C PHE A 726 -12.06 43.79 -52.97
N ALA A 727 -11.90 42.87 -53.92
CA ALA A 727 -12.33 41.48 -53.80
C ALA A 727 -11.59 40.74 -52.67
N LEU A 728 -10.28 40.97 -52.50
CA LEU A 728 -9.49 40.40 -51.41
C LEU A 728 -9.85 41.00 -50.06
N ASN A 729 -10.13 42.31 -50.00
CA ASN A 729 -10.67 42.96 -48.80
C ASN A 729 -12.01 42.32 -48.40
N ALA A 730 -12.91 42.12 -49.36
CA ALA A 730 -14.19 41.45 -49.13
C ALA A 730 -13.99 39.98 -48.74
N PHE A 731 -12.99 39.28 -49.30
CA PHE A 731 -12.67 37.89 -48.97
C PHE A 731 -12.17 37.74 -47.52
N LEU A 732 -11.30 38.65 -47.07
CA LEU A 732 -10.68 38.62 -45.75
C LEU A 732 -11.53 39.28 -44.63
N ALA A 733 -12.51 40.12 -44.98
CA ALA A 733 -13.38 40.79 -44.02
C ALA A 733 -14.19 39.82 -43.14
N ASP A 734 -14.27 40.11 -41.83
CA ASP A 734 -14.92 39.24 -40.84
C ASP A 734 -16.45 39.32 -40.91
N SER A 735 -17.12 38.16 -40.83
CA SER A 735 -18.59 38.08 -40.70
C SER A 735 -19.05 38.30 -39.24
N SER A 736 -18.13 38.28 -38.27
CA SER A 736 -18.44 38.41 -36.84
C SER A 736 -17.71 39.58 -36.18
N GLN A 737 -18.47 40.65 -35.94
CA GLN A 737 -18.26 41.70 -34.92
C GLN A 737 -17.00 42.58 -35.03
N GLY A 738 -17.25 43.89 -35.11
CA GLY A 738 -16.27 44.93 -35.38
C GLY A 738 -15.03 44.90 -34.49
N ARG A 739 -13.86 44.85 -35.14
CA ARG A 739 -12.66 45.64 -34.80
C ARG A 739 -11.73 45.64 -36.01
N HIS A 740 -11.28 46.84 -36.34
CA HIS A 740 -10.70 47.25 -37.62
C HIS A 740 -9.23 46.81 -37.82
N ASN A 741 -8.82 45.59 -37.42
CA ASN A 741 -7.39 45.25 -37.33
C ASN A 741 -6.95 43.92 -37.99
N GLY A 742 -7.65 43.47 -39.04
CA GLY A 742 -7.28 42.26 -39.79
C GLY A 742 -7.63 42.32 -41.28
N GLY A 743 -7.31 43.44 -41.94
CA GLY A 743 -7.54 43.64 -43.37
C GLY A 743 -6.46 42.97 -44.26
N VAL A 744 -6.42 43.37 -45.53
CA VAL A 744 -5.46 42.92 -46.56
C VAL A 744 -3.99 43.13 -46.16
N GLU A 745 -3.72 43.89 -45.10
CA GLU A 745 -2.41 43.98 -44.43
C GLU A 745 -1.92 42.62 -43.88
N SER A 746 -2.81 41.67 -43.57
CA SER A 746 -2.46 40.30 -43.16
C SER A 746 -1.84 39.45 -44.27
N ILE A 747 -1.94 39.87 -45.54
CA ILE A 747 -1.28 39.22 -46.67
C ILE A 747 0.25 39.44 -46.61
N GLY A 748 0.71 40.56 -46.04
CA GLY A 748 2.14 40.85 -45.88
C GLY A 748 2.81 41.33 -47.16
N ASP A 749 3.95 40.74 -47.49
CA ASP A 749 4.86 41.19 -48.55
C ASP A 749 4.24 41.12 -49.95
N GLU A 750 3.40 40.12 -50.23
CA GLU A 750 2.72 40.00 -51.52
C GLU A 750 1.74 41.16 -51.75
N TYR A 751 1.10 41.66 -50.70
CA TYR A 751 0.25 42.85 -50.80
C TYR A 751 1.05 44.13 -50.96
N THR A 752 2.22 44.22 -50.31
CA THR A 752 3.18 45.30 -50.55
C THR A 752 3.64 45.29 -52.00
N ALA A 753 3.87 44.12 -52.60
CA ALA A 753 4.21 43.96 -54.01
C ALA A 753 3.05 44.34 -54.96
N LEU A 754 1.82 43.94 -54.65
CA LEU A 754 0.62 44.38 -55.40
C LEU A 754 0.47 45.90 -55.36
N ARG A 755 0.67 46.49 -54.19
CA ARG A 755 0.71 47.94 -54.02
C ARG A 755 1.88 48.53 -54.77
N ALA A 756 3.12 48.05 -54.66
CA ALA A 756 4.28 48.61 -55.35
C ALA A 756 4.15 48.58 -56.90
N MET A 757 3.51 47.55 -57.46
CA MET A 757 3.14 47.53 -58.89
C MET A 757 2.18 48.67 -59.27
N ARG A 758 1.30 49.09 -58.35
CA ARG A 758 0.26 50.12 -58.53
C ARG A 758 0.57 51.50 -57.89
N TYR A 759 1.44 51.57 -56.89
CA TYR A 759 1.64 52.65 -55.92
C TYR A 759 2.89 52.33 -55.08
N SER A 760 4.03 52.93 -55.40
CA SER A 760 5.23 52.78 -54.56
C SER A 760 4.99 53.44 -53.19
N ARG A 761 5.20 52.71 -52.09
CA ARG A 761 5.06 53.21 -50.71
C ARG A 761 6.43 53.39 -50.09
N THR A 762 6.89 54.63 -50.01
CA THR A 762 7.96 55.03 -49.09
C THR A 762 7.40 55.07 -47.66
N SER A 763 7.96 54.28 -46.75
CA SER A 763 7.52 54.27 -45.36
C SER A 763 8.16 55.41 -44.55
N TYR A 764 7.34 56.05 -43.72
CA TYR A 764 7.62 57.08 -42.70
C TYR A 764 7.96 58.50 -43.18
N SER A 765 6.94 59.36 -43.30
CA SER A 765 6.82 60.54 -42.42
C SER A 765 5.44 61.16 -42.56
N ARG A 766 4.87 61.55 -41.42
CA ARG A 766 3.66 62.37 -41.31
C ARG A 766 4.07 63.78 -41.78
N ILE A 767 3.21 64.41 -42.58
CA ILE A 767 3.31 65.78 -43.11
C ILE A 767 4.05 65.87 -44.46
N ILE A 768 3.45 66.65 -45.37
CA ILE A 768 3.96 67.24 -46.63
C ILE A 768 3.47 66.54 -47.92
N THR A 769 2.37 67.13 -48.43
CA THR A 769 2.01 67.48 -49.83
C THR A 769 2.43 66.61 -51.01
N GLU A 770 1.41 66.31 -51.84
CA GLU A 770 1.36 66.11 -53.29
C GLU A 770 2.67 66.12 -54.12
N LYS A 771 2.69 65.25 -55.16
CA LYS A 771 3.70 65.05 -56.24
C LYS A 771 4.89 64.17 -55.84
N GLU A 772 5.20 63.01 -56.43
CA GLU A 772 4.74 62.31 -57.64
C GLU A 772 4.84 60.80 -57.33
N ILE A 773 3.75 60.06 -57.48
CA ILE A 773 3.71 58.61 -57.20
C ILE A 773 3.42 57.93 -58.52
N ARG A 774 4.45 57.37 -59.16
CA ARG A 774 4.31 56.65 -60.42
C ARG A 774 4.32 55.13 -60.15
N PRO A 775 3.27 54.38 -60.54
CA PRO A 775 3.26 52.92 -60.45
C PRO A 775 4.39 52.31 -61.30
N LEU A 776 4.90 51.11 -60.99
CA LEU A 776 5.91 50.44 -61.84
C LEU A 776 5.46 50.34 -63.31
N LEU A 777 4.15 50.21 -63.54
CA LEU A 777 3.54 50.23 -64.87
C LEU A 777 3.82 51.53 -65.67
N PHE A 778 3.97 52.67 -64.99
CA PHE A 778 4.17 54.00 -65.57
C PHE A 778 5.54 54.64 -65.20
N LEU A 779 6.46 53.87 -64.61
CA LEU A 779 7.85 54.31 -64.45
C LEU A 779 8.53 54.40 -65.83
N ASP A 780 9.36 55.42 -65.99
CA ASP A 780 10.19 55.61 -67.18
C ASP A 780 11.32 54.56 -67.20
N ASN A 781 11.85 54.22 -68.38
CA ASN A 781 12.83 53.12 -68.53
C ASN A 781 14.12 53.33 -67.71
N GLU A 782 14.51 54.58 -67.45
CA GLU A 782 15.68 54.91 -66.61
C GLU A 782 15.41 54.74 -65.11
N GLN A 783 14.15 54.85 -64.69
CA GLN A 783 13.72 54.73 -63.29
C GLN A 783 13.62 53.28 -62.82
N LEU A 784 13.55 52.32 -63.77
CA LEU A 784 13.54 50.88 -63.49
C LEU A 784 14.88 50.34 -62.98
N LYS A 785 15.97 51.12 -63.10
CA LYS A 785 17.31 50.81 -62.57
C LYS A 785 17.49 51.17 -61.09
N SER A 786 16.57 51.95 -60.51
CA SER A 786 16.75 52.47 -59.15
C SER A 786 16.16 51.49 -58.13
N GLU A 787 17.02 50.93 -57.27
CA GLU A 787 16.64 50.07 -56.15
C GLU A 787 15.65 50.78 -55.20
N ALA A 788 15.76 52.10 -55.04
CA ALA A 788 14.88 52.89 -54.18
C ALA A 788 13.42 52.95 -54.68
N LEU A 789 13.19 52.83 -55.99
CA LEU A 789 11.85 52.89 -56.61
C LEU A 789 11.24 51.51 -56.86
N THR A 790 12.07 50.47 -56.87
CA THR A 790 11.68 49.06 -57.05
C THR A 790 11.60 48.28 -55.73
N ASN A 791 11.94 48.92 -54.61
CA ASN A 791 11.91 48.34 -53.27
C ASN A 791 10.53 47.74 -52.92
N GLY A 792 10.52 46.47 -52.49
CA GLY A 792 9.29 45.70 -52.19
C GLY A 792 8.74 44.86 -53.34
N LEU A 793 9.41 44.80 -54.50
CA LEU A 793 9.09 43.89 -55.62
C LEU A 793 10.18 42.84 -55.80
N ARG A 794 9.77 41.64 -56.20
CA ARG A 794 10.70 40.57 -56.58
C ARG A 794 11.43 40.96 -57.89
N PRO A 795 12.77 40.85 -57.98
CA PRO A 795 13.54 41.17 -59.18
C PRO A 795 12.99 40.54 -60.46
N VAL A 796 12.47 39.31 -60.37
CA VAL A 796 11.80 38.60 -61.48
C VAL A 796 10.64 39.41 -62.08
N LEU A 797 9.83 40.08 -61.26
CA LEU A 797 8.70 40.89 -61.74
C LEU A 797 9.16 42.14 -62.51
N VAL A 798 10.25 42.76 -62.05
CA VAL A 798 10.86 43.95 -62.68
C VAL A 798 11.46 43.57 -64.03
N LEU A 799 12.18 42.46 -64.09
CA LEU A 799 12.78 41.93 -65.31
C LEU A 799 11.74 41.53 -66.35
N HIS A 800 10.67 40.84 -65.96
CA HIS A 800 9.57 40.54 -66.88
C HIS A 800 8.94 41.80 -67.46
N HIS A 801 8.71 42.82 -66.64
CA HIS A 801 8.15 44.09 -67.11
C HIS A 801 9.07 44.83 -68.09
N ILE A 802 10.38 44.78 -67.88
CA ILE A 802 11.38 45.29 -68.83
C ILE A 802 11.28 44.54 -70.17
N LEU A 803 11.19 43.21 -70.13
CA LEU A 803 11.10 42.37 -71.33
C LEU A 803 9.78 42.57 -72.09
N VAL A 804 8.65 42.76 -71.40
CA VAL A 804 7.34 43.05 -72.01
C VAL A 804 7.39 44.36 -72.82
N ARG A 805 8.10 45.38 -72.34
CA ARG A 805 8.27 46.68 -73.03
C ARG A 805 9.22 46.63 -74.23
N SER A 806 9.96 45.54 -74.38
CA SER A 806 11.01 45.37 -75.38
C SER A 806 10.59 44.47 -76.54
N THR A 807 11.39 44.48 -77.61
CA THR A 807 11.32 43.52 -78.72
C THR A 807 11.88 42.15 -78.34
N VAL A 808 12.59 42.02 -77.20
CA VAL A 808 13.12 40.75 -76.70
C VAL A 808 11.96 39.80 -76.35
N PRO A 809 12.02 38.53 -76.77
CA PRO A 809 11.02 37.53 -76.40
C PRO A 809 11.11 37.21 -74.90
N LEU A 810 9.96 36.98 -74.27
CA LEU A 810 9.90 36.52 -72.89
C LEU A 810 10.40 35.07 -72.76
N PRO A 811 10.88 34.64 -71.58
CA PRO A 811 11.42 33.29 -71.40
C PRO A 811 10.48 32.16 -71.84
N HIS A 812 9.17 32.30 -71.58
CA HIS A 812 8.18 31.32 -72.03
C HIS A 812 8.10 31.20 -73.56
N ALA A 813 8.22 32.31 -74.30
CA ALA A 813 8.19 32.32 -75.75
C ALA A 813 9.46 31.72 -76.37
N LEU A 814 10.62 31.90 -75.71
CA LEU A 814 11.89 31.28 -76.11
C LEU A 814 11.87 29.75 -75.96
N HIS A 815 11.24 29.25 -74.90
CA HIS A 815 11.15 27.81 -74.62
C HIS A 815 9.91 27.13 -75.20
N GLY A 816 9.02 27.87 -75.86
CA GLY A 816 7.77 27.34 -76.44
C GLY A 816 6.70 26.96 -75.40
N TRP A 817 6.79 27.49 -74.19
CA TRP A 817 5.83 27.25 -73.10
C TRP A 817 4.63 28.16 -73.22
N GLN A 818 3.47 27.66 -72.77
CA GLN A 818 2.31 28.53 -72.53
C GLN A 818 2.58 29.43 -71.32
N GLU A 819 1.98 30.62 -71.26
CA GLU A 819 2.20 31.57 -70.16
C GLU A 819 1.79 30.98 -68.81
N ALA A 820 0.76 30.12 -68.79
CA ALA A 820 0.32 29.39 -67.59
C ALA A 820 1.30 28.29 -67.15
N GLU A 821 2.00 27.65 -68.09
CA GLU A 821 3.03 26.64 -67.78
C GLU A 821 4.27 27.32 -67.19
N TYR A 822 4.63 28.49 -67.72
CA TYR A 822 5.73 29.29 -67.19
C TYR A 822 5.48 29.80 -65.78
N VAL A 823 4.31 30.37 -65.49
CA VAL A 823 3.97 30.82 -64.13
C VAL A 823 3.94 29.66 -63.15
N ARG A 824 3.43 28.49 -63.58
CA ARG A 824 3.48 27.28 -62.76
C ARG A 824 4.92 26.83 -62.48
N TRP A 825 5.80 26.88 -63.48
CA TRP A 825 7.22 26.56 -63.31
C TRP A 825 7.88 27.51 -62.30
N LEU A 826 7.60 28.82 -62.38
CA LEU A 826 8.09 29.83 -61.42
C LEU A 826 7.57 29.65 -60.00
N ASP A 827 6.41 29.02 -59.82
CA ASP A 827 5.89 28.68 -58.50
C ASP A 827 6.53 27.42 -57.91
N GLU A 828 7.01 26.51 -58.76
CA GLU A 828 7.66 25.24 -58.37
C GLU A 828 9.18 25.39 -58.16
N HIS A 829 9.81 26.45 -58.69
CA HIS A 829 11.27 26.67 -58.67
C HIS A 829 11.68 27.89 -57.83
N SER A 830 12.95 27.92 -57.44
CA SER A 830 13.54 29.01 -56.65
C SER A 830 13.70 30.29 -57.47
N GLU A 831 13.88 31.42 -56.77
CA GLU A 831 14.08 32.71 -57.44
C GLU A 831 15.40 32.77 -58.20
N GLU A 832 16.45 32.13 -57.68
CA GLU A 832 17.77 32.03 -58.34
C GLU A 832 17.68 31.29 -59.68
N GLU A 833 16.93 30.17 -59.72
CA GLU A 833 16.68 29.42 -60.96
C GLU A 833 15.88 30.24 -61.98
N ALA A 834 14.93 31.04 -61.51
CA ALA A 834 14.16 31.94 -62.37
C ALA A 834 15.03 33.06 -62.97
N LEU A 835 15.93 33.66 -62.19
CA LEU A 835 16.87 34.67 -62.66
C LEU A 835 17.87 34.09 -63.65
N ALA A 836 18.40 32.89 -63.39
CA ALA A 836 19.29 32.18 -64.31
C ALA A 836 18.61 31.87 -65.66
N LEU A 837 17.32 31.52 -65.65
CA LEU A 837 16.55 31.30 -66.88
C LEU A 837 16.39 32.59 -67.70
N ILE A 838 16.13 33.72 -67.03
CA ILE A 838 16.04 35.03 -67.68
C ILE A 838 17.41 35.44 -68.26
N GLU A 839 18.49 35.24 -67.51
CA GLU A 839 19.84 35.52 -67.95
C GLU A 839 20.24 34.69 -69.19
N GLY A 840 19.95 33.38 -69.17
CA GLY A 840 20.18 32.50 -70.31
C GLY A 840 19.34 32.88 -71.53
N GLY A 841 18.13 33.40 -71.32
CA GLY A 841 17.28 33.92 -72.40
C GLY A 841 17.85 35.19 -73.06
N LEU A 842 18.42 36.10 -72.25
CA LEU A 842 19.11 37.29 -72.75
C LEU A 842 20.37 36.93 -73.54
N ASP A 843 21.19 36.00 -73.04
CA ASP A 843 22.37 35.47 -73.74
C ASP A 843 22.01 34.86 -75.11
N HIS A 844 20.91 34.13 -75.18
CA HIS A 844 20.44 33.51 -76.41
C HIS A 844 19.98 34.56 -77.43
N TRP A 845 19.20 35.55 -76.99
CA TRP A 845 18.73 36.64 -77.86
C TRP A 845 19.89 37.50 -78.39
N GLU A 846 20.87 37.85 -77.56
CA GLU A 846 22.05 38.63 -77.97
C GLU A 846 22.89 37.91 -79.06
N LYS A 847 22.98 36.57 -78.98
CA LYS A 847 23.65 35.74 -80.00
C LYS A 847 22.88 35.67 -81.32
N VAL A 848 21.55 35.65 -81.26
CA VAL A 848 20.69 35.49 -82.45
C VAL A 848 20.42 36.83 -83.16
N SER A 849 20.39 37.94 -82.43
CA SER A 849 19.99 39.25 -82.98
C SER A 849 21.11 40.00 -83.73
N GLU A 850 22.37 39.54 -83.67
CA GLU A 850 23.57 40.12 -84.31
C GLU A 850 23.69 41.67 -84.23
N GLY A 851 23.03 42.32 -83.28
CA GLY A 851 23.06 43.78 -83.07
C GLY A 851 22.19 44.63 -84.02
N GLU A 852 21.32 44.03 -84.84
CA GLU A 852 20.43 44.79 -85.75
C GLU A 852 19.29 45.52 -85.01
N ASP A 853 18.84 44.98 -83.87
CA ASP A 853 17.77 45.54 -83.06
C ASP A 853 18.29 46.48 -81.95
N ARG A 854 18.41 47.77 -82.30
CA ARG A 854 18.89 48.82 -81.38
C ARG A 854 17.97 49.03 -80.18
N GLU A 855 16.66 48.83 -80.35
CA GLU A 855 15.68 49.01 -79.29
C GLU A 855 15.75 47.84 -78.30
N GLY A 856 15.80 46.60 -78.80
CA GLY A 856 16.00 45.40 -77.98
C GLY A 856 17.28 45.44 -77.16
N LYS A 857 18.38 45.95 -77.74
CA LYS A 857 19.68 46.06 -77.06
C LYS A 857 19.65 47.00 -75.85
N MET A 858 18.94 48.13 -75.95
CA MET A 858 18.79 49.07 -74.83
C MET A 858 18.06 48.43 -73.64
N TYR A 859 17.02 47.62 -73.90
CA TYR A 859 16.28 46.92 -72.85
C TYR A 859 17.03 45.71 -72.29
N ALA A 860 17.86 45.03 -73.10
CA ALA A 860 18.74 43.96 -72.62
C ALA A 860 19.80 44.50 -71.64
N ASP A 861 20.44 45.63 -71.95
CA ASP A 861 21.40 46.30 -71.04
C ASP A 861 20.72 46.77 -69.74
N LEU A 862 19.46 47.24 -69.84
CA LEU A 862 18.63 47.59 -68.69
C LEU A 862 18.36 46.37 -67.80
N ALA A 863 17.96 45.23 -68.39
CA ALA A 863 17.71 43.99 -67.66
C ALA A 863 18.98 43.43 -66.99
N ARG A 864 20.15 43.52 -67.65
CA ARG A 864 21.44 43.13 -67.07
C ARG A 864 21.85 43.98 -65.87
N THR A 865 21.49 45.26 -65.87
CA THR A 865 21.76 46.16 -64.74
C THR A 865 20.98 45.69 -63.52
N VAL A 866 19.68 45.40 -63.69
CA VAL A 866 18.81 44.89 -62.62
C VAL A 866 19.25 43.50 -62.14
N LEU A 867 19.68 42.61 -63.04
CA LEU A 867 20.20 41.28 -62.69
C LEU A 867 21.44 41.37 -61.78
N ARG A 868 22.38 42.29 -62.07
CA ARG A 868 23.60 42.49 -61.27
C ARG A 868 23.34 43.09 -59.89
N GLU A 869 22.26 43.83 -59.73
CA GLU A 869 21.83 44.40 -58.44
C GLU A 869 21.02 43.40 -57.60
N SER A 870 20.53 42.31 -58.21
CA SER A 870 19.67 41.30 -57.57
C SER A 870 20.41 40.04 -57.06
N VAL A 871 21.68 39.88 -57.42
CA VAL A 871 22.60 38.80 -56.96
C VAL A 871 23.53 39.39 -55.90
#